data_AF-A0A1J5AER7-F1
#
_entry.id   AF-A0A1J5AER7-F1
#
_cell.length_a   1.000
_cell.length_b   1.000
_cell.length_c   1.000
_cell.angle_alpha   90.00
_cell.angle_beta   90.00
_cell.angle_gamma   90.00
#
_symmetry.space_group_name_H-M   'P 1'
#
loop_
_entity.id
_entity.type
_entity.pdbx_description
1 polymer ?
#
loop_
_entity_poly.entity_id
_entity_poly.type
_entity_poly.pdbx_seq_one_letter_code
_entity_poly.pdbx_strand_id
1 'polypeptide(L)'
;MQDFGLPTWMEHIPRWQQRLFLAALFGAELSAPRAFDEHGHNFYPPILAVNKWDGFVESGSLFLEGVARLLSQFGVITTKISTRREQTNQDGTVSYRLRLILSSTPDNLIRLWGQIGFEYNLRKSALASAVAQYLKHKVQVLQTRTEAGKAAVAMRIAGVPRSEIHLELAGVYTSTGFLEHSLYRDPDRAVCVGGQFATFEKYRHEATAGLGQSGMVWERIASIEPVNYDGDVYDFTVDHPDHNFVANGFVVSNCGVRLLGSHLDIEDVRPYIDRLADAMYRSVPSGMGTKGNLHLNQAELDEILAKGSKWAQQEGYARPEDVAHTEERGQMAGADPAKVSAQAKKRGMGQVGTLGSGNHFAELDVVTEIFDANTADVFGLRRGQIAVQVHCGSRGLGHQVATDYIQAFQAASKRFGYELPDRELVCAPLDSPEGQSYLAAMNCAANYAWANRQVLTYQLREAFAEVLGGRVPNWDLFLVYDVAHNMAKIETHWVEGREQRLCVHRKGATRAFGPGHPDVPADYRTVGQPVLVPGSMGTASYVLVGTAEAMRQTFGSCCHGAGRVMSRSAAKRAVRGQTLQQELERDGISIRAGSMAGLAEEAPQAYKDVERVVAVVEAAGIARIVARLEPLAVIKG
;
A
#
# COMPACT_ATOMS: atom_id res chain seq x y z
N MET A 1 -15.38 29.74 30.78
CA MET A 1 -14.72 28.49 30.34
C MET A 1 -13.19 28.62 30.23
N GLN A 2 -12.55 29.59 30.92
CA GLN A 2 -11.08 29.69 30.98
C GLN A 2 -10.49 29.17 32.29
N ASP A 3 -11.33 28.76 33.24
CA ASP A 3 -10.88 28.15 34.49
C ASP A 3 -10.78 26.64 34.30
N PHE A 4 -9.61 26.16 33.91
CA PHE A 4 -9.34 24.74 33.74
C PHE A 4 -7.87 24.46 34.03
N GLY A 5 -7.64 23.36 34.74
CA GLY A 5 -6.33 22.75 34.96
C GLY A 5 -6.22 21.41 34.23
N LEU A 6 -5.04 20.80 34.31
CA LEU A 6 -4.85 19.43 33.85
C LEU A 6 -5.54 18.47 34.85
N PRO A 7 -6.42 17.54 34.41
CA PRO A 7 -7.08 16.61 35.33
C PRO A 7 -6.07 15.73 36.07
N THR A 8 -6.26 15.53 37.38
CA THR A 8 -5.31 14.79 38.24
C THR A 8 -5.14 13.31 37.85
N TRP A 9 -6.17 12.69 37.27
CA TRP A 9 -6.07 11.32 36.75
C TRP A 9 -5.10 11.21 35.56
N MET A 10 -4.78 12.31 34.89
CA MET A 10 -3.82 12.33 33.78
C MET A 10 -2.42 11.90 34.20
N GLU A 11 -2.04 12.12 35.46
CA GLU A 11 -0.73 11.72 35.99
C GLU A 11 -0.64 10.19 36.26
N HIS A 12 -1.79 9.50 36.30
CA HIS A 12 -1.90 8.09 36.71
C HIS A 12 -2.21 7.13 35.55
N ILE A 13 -2.50 7.65 34.36
CA ILE A 13 -2.76 6.83 33.18
C ILE A 13 -1.46 6.29 32.55
N PRO A 14 -1.54 5.21 31.75
CA PRO A 14 -0.38 4.65 31.05
C PRO A 14 0.41 5.68 30.23
N ARG A 15 1.74 5.54 30.20
CA ARG A 15 2.65 6.49 29.52
C ARG A 15 2.30 6.75 28.05
N TRP A 16 1.84 5.74 27.33
CA TRP A 16 1.45 5.91 25.92
C TRP A 16 0.25 6.85 25.75
N GLN A 17 -0.71 6.85 26.69
CA GLN A 17 -1.86 7.76 26.68
C GLN A 17 -1.44 9.19 27.04
N GLN A 18 -0.54 9.35 28.03
CA GLN A 18 0.03 10.66 28.36
C GLN A 18 0.79 11.25 27.17
N ARG A 19 1.58 10.42 26.47
CA ARG A 19 2.27 10.80 25.23
C ARG A 19 1.28 11.26 24.16
N LEU A 20 0.20 10.52 23.91
CA LEU A 20 -0.81 10.91 22.92
C LEU A 20 -1.50 12.23 23.28
N PHE A 21 -1.83 12.45 24.56
CA PHE A 21 -2.36 13.73 25.02
C PHE A 21 -1.39 14.88 24.73
N LEU A 22 -0.12 14.74 25.13
CA LEU A 22 0.91 15.75 24.90
C LEU A 22 1.14 16.00 23.41
N ALA A 23 1.27 14.95 22.60
CA ALA A 23 1.52 15.08 21.17
C ALA A 23 0.34 15.73 20.42
N ALA A 24 -0.90 15.43 20.83
CA ALA A 24 -2.09 16.11 20.31
C ALA A 24 -2.13 17.60 20.69
N LEU A 25 -1.86 17.92 21.97
CA LEU A 25 -1.75 19.29 22.45
C LEU A 25 -0.66 20.05 21.69
N PHE A 26 0.50 19.44 21.46
CA PHE A 26 1.63 20.04 20.76
C PHE A 26 1.32 20.26 19.27
N GLY A 27 0.57 19.36 18.65
CA GLY A 27 0.08 19.50 17.28
C GLY A 27 -0.58 20.87 17.05
N ALA A 28 -1.43 21.27 18.00
CA ALA A 28 -2.08 22.57 18.02
C ALA A 28 -1.13 23.69 18.51
N GLU A 29 -0.65 23.60 19.76
CA GLU A 29 -0.20 24.77 20.52
C GLU A 29 1.32 24.92 20.66
N LEU A 30 2.10 23.84 20.50
CA LEU A 30 3.55 23.93 20.62
C LEU A 30 4.16 24.54 19.34
N SER A 31 5.12 25.44 19.52
CA SER A 31 5.90 26.01 18.40
C SER A 31 6.55 24.92 17.55
N ALA A 32 6.51 25.10 16.22
CA ALA A 32 7.23 24.20 15.32
C ALA A 32 8.75 24.27 15.55
N PRO A 33 9.49 23.17 15.33
CA PRO A 33 10.95 23.20 15.37
C PRO A 33 11.51 24.26 14.42
N ARG A 34 12.44 25.09 14.89
CA ARG A 34 13.07 26.13 14.07
C ARG A 34 14.55 26.29 14.43
N ALA A 35 15.42 26.21 13.43
CA ALA A 35 16.85 26.47 13.58
C ALA A 35 17.12 27.98 13.68
N PHE A 36 18.20 28.39 14.35
CA PHE A 36 18.64 29.79 14.34
C PHE A 36 19.13 30.19 12.95
N ASP A 37 18.73 31.38 12.51
CA ASP A 37 18.99 31.88 11.16
C ASP A 37 20.50 32.15 10.91
N GLU A 38 21.26 32.51 11.96
CA GLU A 38 22.68 32.90 11.86
C GLU A 38 23.62 31.73 11.54
N HIS A 39 23.37 30.55 12.14
CA HIS A 39 24.29 29.42 12.05
C HIS A 39 23.63 28.10 11.62
N GLY A 40 22.29 27.97 11.69
CA GLY A 40 21.57 26.77 11.26
C GLY A 40 21.87 25.45 12.02
N HIS A 41 22.76 25.45 13.01
CA HIS A 41 23.15 24.24 13.75
C HIS A 41 22.46 24.03 15.10
N ASN A 42 21.89 25.06 15.72
CA ASN A 42 21.11 24.98 16.96
C ASN A 42 19.66 25.39 16.70
N PHE A 43 18.77 25.11 17.65
CA PHE A 43 17.33 25.38 17.54
C PHE A 43 16.85 26.31 18.65
N TYR A 44 15.85 27.12 18.32
CA TYR A 44 15.17 27.95 19.32
C TYR A 44 14.47 27.06 20.38
N PRO A 45 14.39 27.52 21.64
CA PRO A 45 13.61 26.86 22.67
C PRO A 45 12.15 26.64 22.22
N PRO A 46 11.61 25.41 22.29
CA PRO A 46 10.20 25.17 22.05
C PRO A 46 9.35 25.87 23.11
N ILE A 47 8.26 26.48 22.68
CA ILE A 47 7.36 27.23 23.56
C ILE A 47 5.94 26.71 23.40
N LEU A 48 5.35 26.30 24.52
CA LEU A 48 3.91 26.07 24.64
C LEU A 48 3.29 27.33 25.25
N ALA A 49 2.37 27.97 24.51
CA ALA A 49 1.73 29.20 24.96
C ALA A 49 0.24 28.98 25.21
N VAL A 50 -0.28 29.60 26.26
CA VAL A 50 -1.73 29.68 26.52
C VAL A 50 -2.09 31.13 26.84
N ASN A 51 -3.26 31.56 26.37
CA ASN A 51 -3.79 32.89 26.67
C ASN A 51 -4.91 32.76 27.71
N LYS A 52 -4.87 33.63 28.73
CA LYS A 52 -5.88 33.71 29.79
C LYS A 52 -6.27 35.16 30.03
N TRP A 53 -7.51 35.40 30.40
CA TRP A 53 -7.94 36.70 30.90
C TRP A 53 -7.46 36.94 32.33
N ASP A 54 -7.47 38.20 32.73
CA ASP A 54 -7.29 38.61 34.13
C ASP A 54 -8.26 37.84 35.04
N GLY A 55 -7.76 37.34 36.16
CA GLY A 55 -8.48 36.43 37.06
C GLY A 55 -8.35 34.93 36.74
N PHE A 56 -7.91 34.52 35.55
CA PHE A 56 -7.67 33.09 35.21
C PHE A 56 -6.20 32.72 35.01
N VAL A 57 -5.29 33.66 35.25
CA VAL A 57 -3.84 33.45 35.11
C VAL A 57 -3.34 32.28 35.95
N GLU A 58 -3.82 32.16 37.19
CA GLU A 58 -3.44 31.08 38.10
C GLU A 58 -3.82 29.69 37.54
N SER A 59 -5.05 29.52 37.04
CA SER A 59 -5.48 28.27 36.40
C SER A 59 -4.59 27.92 35.18
N GLY A 60 -4.15 28.93 34.42
CA GLY A 60 -3.21 28.75 33.32
C GLY A 60 -1.83 28.30 33.77
N SER A 61 -1.32 28.86 34.86
CA SER A 61 -0.04 28.45 35.47
C SER A 61 -0.13 27.00 35.94
N LEU A 62 -1.17 26.63 36.68
CA LEU A 62 -1.39 25.26 37.16
C LEU A 62 -1.50 24.25 36.00
N PHE A 63 -2.16 24.62 34.91
CA PHE A 63 -2.20 23.80 33.70
C PHE A 63 -0.80 23.58 33.11
N LEU A 64 -0.01 24.65 32.92
CA LEU A 64 1.34 24.54 32.37
C LEU A 64 2.31 23.79 33.30
N GLU A 65 2.15 23.94 34.62
CA GLU A 65 2.89 23.14 35.60
C GLU A 65 2.52 21.66 35.52
N GLY A 66 1.24 21.33 35.33
CA GLY A 66 0.79 19.95 35.07
C GLY A 66 1.41 19.38 33.80
N VAL A 67 1.42 20.15 32.71
CA VAL A 67 2.09 19.75 31.45
C VAL A 67 3.59 19.55 31.67
N ALA A 68 4.25 20.43 32.44
CA ALA A 68 5.66 20.29 32.79
C ALA A 68 5.94 19.01 33.61
N ARG A 69 5.05 18.64 34.53
CA ARG A 69 5.13 17.37 35.27
C ARG A 69 4.93 16.15 34.37
N LEU A 70 4.05 16.19 33.38
CA LEU A 70 3.93 15.10 32.41
C LEU A 70 5.20 14.98 31.54
N LEU A 71 5.73 16.11 31.06
CA LEU A 71 6.95 16.16 30.26
C LEU A 71 8.16 15.56 31.01
N SER A 72 8.28 15.80 32.32
CA SER A 72 9.37 15.24 33.12
C SER A 72 9.33 13.71 33.20
N GLN A 73 8.15 13.09 33.08
CA GLN A 73 8.02 11.61 33.01
C GLN A 73 8.67 11.03 31.74
N PHE A 74 8.84 11.83 30.69
CA PHE A 74 9.57 11.50 29.47
C PHE A 74 11.02 12.03 29.46
N GLY A 75 11.50 12.55 30.61
CA GLY A 75 12.83 13.15 30.72
C GLY A 75 13.00 14.46 29.94
N VAL A 76 11.89 15.12 29.59
CA VAL A 76 11.88 16.44 28.94
C VAL A 76 11.89 17.54 30.00
N ILE A 77 12.94 18.34 29.95
CA ILE A 77 13.25 19.45 30.86
C ILE A 77 12.59 20.74 30.35
N THR A 78 11.86 21.39 31.26
CA THR A 78 11.34 22.74 31.08
C THR A 78 12.20 23.73 31.86
N THR A 79 12.32 24.97 31.36
CA THR A 79 13.20 26.00 31.94
C THR A 79 12.42 26.94 32.86
N LYS A 80 11.34 27.52 32.35
CA LYS A 80 10.49 28.43 33.12
C LYS A 80 9.11 28.58 32.50
N ILE A 81 8.14 28.94 33.33
CA ILE A 81 6.86 29.51 32.90
C ILE A 81 6.99 31.02 33.02
N SER A 82 6.76 31.73 31.92
CA SER A 82 6.76 33.20 31.90
C SER A 82 5.36 33.73 31.61
N THR A 83 4.96 34.78 32.31
CA THR A 83 3.67 35.45 32.13
C THR A 83 3.93 36.86 31.64
N ARG A 84 3.21 37.26 30.58
CA ARG A 84 3.28 38.61 30.01
C ARG A 84 1.87 39.15 29.83
N ARG A 85 1.63 40.37 30.30
CA ARG A 85 0.43 41.15 29.98
C ARG A 85 0.50 41.53 28.50
N GLU A 86 -0.51 41.17 27.71
CA GLU A 86 -0.59 41.49 26.29
C GLU A 86 -1.38 42.79 26.09
N GLN A 87 -2.66 42.69 25.76
CA GLN A 87 -3.53 43.82 25.42
C GLN A 87 -4.77 43.88 26.30
N THR A 88 -5.32 45.08 26.45
CA THR A 88 -6.68 45.29 26.95
C THR A 88 -7.64 45.11 25.77
N ASN A 89 -8.59 44.20 25.90
CA ASN A 89 -9.62 43.90 24.91
C ASN A 89 -10.67 45.04 24.86
N GLN A 90 -11.49 45.05 23.82
CA GLN A 90 -12.51 46.10 23.61
C GLN A 90 -13.56 46.17 24.73
N ASP A 91 -13.77 45.05 25.45
CA ASP A 91 -14.69 44.94 26.59
C ASP A 91 -14.04 45.35 27.94
N GLY A 92 -12.80 45.87 27.91
CA GLY A 92 -12.06 46.28 29.10
C GLY A 92 -11.31 45.15 29.80
N THR A 93 -11.46 43.89 29.37
CA THR A 93 -10.74 42.75 29.96
C THR A 93 -9.26 42.76 29.54
N VAL A 94 -8.36 42.38 30.46
CA VAL A 94 -6.92 42.30 30.17
C VAL A 94 -6.55 40.86 29.83
N SER A 95 -5.82 40.66 28.74
CA SER A 95 -5.30 39.34 28.36
C SER A 95 -3.85 39.16 28.79
N TYR A 96 -3.54 37.98 29.31
CA TYR A 96 -2.20 37.53 29.66
C TYR A 96 -1.81 36.33 28.81
N ARG A 97 -0.57 36.32 28.35
CA ARG A 97 0.05 35.19 27.67
C ARG A 97 1.02 34.50 28.61
N LEU A 98 0.73 33.24 28.91
CA LEU A 98 1.62 32.37 29.66
C LEU A 98 2.39 31.49 28.67
N ARG A 99 3.68 31.29 28.92
CA ARG A 99 4.58 30.53 28.06
C ARG A 99 5.41 29.57 28.89
N LEU A 100 5.20 28.27 28.70
CA LEU A 100 6.10 27.23 29.17
C LEU A 100 7.24 27.09 28.16
N ILE A 101 8.46 27.38 28.60
CA ILE A 101 9.67 27.32 27.78
C ILE A 101 10.38 26.00 28.05
N LEU A 102 10.65 25.22 26.99
CA LEU A 102 11.36 23.96 27.06
C LEU A 102 12.86 24.18 26.79
N SER A 103 13.73 23.37 27.41
CA SER A 103 15.17 23.45 27.17
C SER A 103 15.51 23.18 25.69
N SER A 104 16.41 23.99 25.12
CA SER A 104 16.90 23.83 23.75
C SER A 104 18.16 22.95 23.64
N THR A 105 18.56 22.26 24.72
CA THR A 105 19.70 21.34 24.66
C THR A 105 19.41 20.17 23.71
N PRO A 106 20.39 19.67 22.94
CA PRO A 106 20.18 18.60 21.97
C PRO A 106 19.47 17.38 22.55
N ASP A 107 19.92 16.86 23.70
CA ASP A 107 19.31 15.68 24.34
C ASP A 107 17.85 15.91 24.72
N ASN A 108 17.53 17.12 25.18
CA ASN A 108 16.16 17.46 25.55
C ASN A 108 15.23 17.46 24.34
N LEU A 109 15.70 18.04 23.25
CA LEU A 109 14.98 18.13 21.99
C LEU A 109 14.82 16.76 21.30
N ILE A 110 15.84 15.90 21.39
CA ILE A 110 15.76 14.50 20.91
C ILE A 110 14.68 13.74 21.68
N ARG A 111 14.60 13.88 23.01
CA ARG A 111 13.52 13.25 23.81
C ARG A 111 12.15 13.82 23.44
N LEU A 112 12.02 15.15 23.39
CA LEU A 112 10.77 15.82 23.05
C LEU A 112 10.22 15.35 21.71
N TRP A 113 11.01 15.45 20.64
CA TRP A 113 10.54 15.15 19.28
C TRP A 113 10.61 13.68 18.92
N GLY A 114 11.55 12.91 19.48
CA GLY A 114 11.70 11.49 19.22
C GLY A 114 10.76 10.59 20.02
N GLN A 115 10.33 11.00 21.22
CA GLN A 115 9.43 10.19 22.06
C GLN A 115 7.98 10.69 22.04
N ILE A 116 7.78 12.02 22.06
CA ILE A 116 6.44 12.62 22.13
C ILE A 116 5.99 13.09 20.74
N GLY A 117 6.77 13.97 20.09
CA GLY A 117 6.48 14.45 18.74
C GLY A 117 5.20 15.27 18.62
N PHE A 118 4.52 15.17 17.47
CA PHE A 118 3.29 15.89 17.15
C PHE A 118 2.25 14.93 16.57
N GLU A 119 1.00 15.05 17.01
CA GLU A 119 -0.16 14.39 16.39
C GLU A 119 -1.05 15.42 15.67
N TYR A 120 -1.82 14.96 14.68
CA TYR A 120 -2.78 15.77 13.91
C TYR A 120 -2.18 16.97 13.14
N ASN A 121 -0.86 17.13 13.11
CA ASN A 121 -0.15 18.12 12.31
C ASN A 121 1.04 17.47 11.58
N LEU A 122 0.79 16.94 10.38
CA LEU A 122 1.77 16.18 9.60
C LEU A 122 3.04 16.98 9.29
N ARG A 123 2.90 18.28 9.01
CA ARG A 123 4.05 19.15 8.72
C ARG A 123 4.95 19.34 9.94
N LYS A 124 4.38 19.60 11.12
CA LYS A 124 5.16 19.70 12.37
C LYS A 124 5.77 18.35 12.74
N SER A 125 5.01 17.27 12.57
CA SER A 125 5.48 15.90 12.85
C SER A 125 6.68 15.53 11.98
N ALA A 126 6.58 15.72 10.67
CA ALA A 126 7.68 15.42 9.76
C ALA A 126 8.94 16.25 10.04
N LEU A 127 8.75 17.54 10.33
CA LEU A 127 9.85 18.43 10.70
C LEU A 127 10.51 17.98 12.01
N ALA A 128 9.72 17.57 12.99
CA ALA A 128 10.22 17.10 14.29
C ALA A 128 11.05 15.83 14.17
N SER A 129 10.61 14.86 13.37
CA SER A 129 11.38 13.64 13.08
C SER A 129 12.73 13.96 12.46
N ALA A 130 12.75 14.86 11.46
CA ALA A 130 13.99 15.28 10.82
C ALA A 130 14.94 16.00 11.79
N VAL A 131 14.42 16.88 12.65
CA VAL A 131 15.25 17.54 13.67
C VAL A 131 15.79 16.55 14.70
N ALA A 132 14.97 15.59 15.15
CA ALA A 132 15.40 14.60 16.12
C ALA A 132 16.60 13.78 15.59
N GLN A 133 16.56 13.37 14.32
CA GLN A 133 17.67 12.64 13.69
C GLN A 133 18.89 13.53 13.44
N TYR A 134 18.69 14.75 12.93
CA TYR A 134 19.77 15.73 12.79
C TYR A 134 20.51 16.00 14.11
N LEU A 135 19.77 16.12 15.22
CA LEU A 135 20.37 16.33 16.54
C LEU A 135 21.10 15.10 17.07
N LYS A 136 20.61 13.88 16.80
CA LYS A 136 21.33 12.65 17.13
C LYS A 136 22.67 12.58 16.40
N HIS A 137 22.68 12.85 15.09
CA HIS A 137 23.91 12.95 14.30
C HIS A 137 24.87 14.01 14.85
N LYS A 138 24.33 15.18 15.21
CA LYS A 138 25.11 16.25 15.83
C LYS A 138 25.76 15.82 17.15
N VAL A 139 25.02 15.16 18.03
CA VAL A 139 25.54 14.67 19.32
C VAL A 139 26.67 13.67 19.09
N GLN A 140 26.51 12.74 18.15
CA GLN A 140 27.56 11.79 17.77
C GLN A 140 28.82 12.50 17.28
N VAL A 141 28.68 13.47 16.37
CA VAL A 141 29.82 14.25 15.85
C VAL A 141 30.55 15.02 16.97
N LEU A 142 29.80 15.61 17.91
CA LEU A 142 30.39 16.30 19.06
C LEU A 142 31.13 15.33 19.99
N GLN A 143 30.59 14.13 20.19
CA GLN A 143 31.24 13.07 20.96
C GLN A 143 32.55 12.63 20.30
N THR A 144 32.53 12.29 19.01
CA THR A 144 33.73 11.91 18.25
C THR A 144 34.81 12.99 18.34
N ARG A 145 34.44 14.27 18.17
CA ARG A 145 35.38 15.39 18.28
C ARG A 145 35.95 15.53 19.69
N THR A 146 35.12 15.35 20.72
CA THR A 146 35.56 15.41 22.12
C THR A 146 36.53 14.29 22.44
N GLU A 147 36.22 13.06 22.02
CA GLU A 147 37.07 11.89 22.21
C GLU A 147 38.41 12.03 21.48
N ALA A 148 38.39 12.45 20.20
CA ALA A 148 39.60 12.70 19.44
C ALA A 148 40.46 13.82 20.05
N GLY A 149 39.84 14.89 20.56
CA GLY A 149 40.55 15.95 21.26
C GLY A 149 41.26 15.45 22.53
N LYS A 150 40.57 14.63 23.34
CA LYS A 150 41.16 14.00 24.54
C LYS A 150 42.28 13.03 24.17
N ALA A 151 42.08 12.21 23.15
CA ALA A 151 43.08 11.27 22.65
C ALA A 151 44.34 12.02 22.14
N ALA A 152 44.16 13.11 21.38
CA ALA A 152 45.26 13.93 20.90
C ALA A 152 46.10 14.50 22.06
N VAL A 153 45.46 15.01 23.11
CA VAL A 153 46.15 15.50 24.32
C VAL A 153 46.90 14.36 25.00
N ALA A 154 46.28 13.19 25.17
CA ALA A 154 46.91 12.03 25.81
C ALA A 154 48.14 11.53 25.02
N MET A 155 48.01 11.37 23.70
CA MET A 155 49.12 11.00 22.81
C MET A 155 50.24 12.05 22.86
N ARG A 156 49.89 13.33 22.94
CA ARG A 156 50.88 14.40 23.05
C ARG A 156 51.65 14.35 24.37
N ILE A 157 50.97 14.07 25.48
CA ILE A 157 51.61 13.84 26.80
C ILE A 157 52.52 12.62 26.74
N ALA A 158 52.13 11.57 26.01
CA ALA A 158 52.94 10.36 25.81
C ALA A 158 54.14 10.54 24.86
N GLY A 159 54.37 11.76 24.34
CA GLY A 159 55.54 12.07 23.51
C GLY A 159 55.35 11.83 22.01
N VAL A 160 54.14 11.48 21.55
CA VAL A 160 53.86 11.25 20.13
C VAL A 160 54.03 12.56 19.33
N PRO A 161 54.73 12.54 18.18
CA PRO A 161 54.85 13.69 17.28
C PRO A 161 53.49 14.14 16.73
N ARG A 162 53.31 15.46 16.53
CA ARG A 162 52.03 16.02 16.04
C ARG A 162 51.62 15.47 14.67
N SER A 163 52.59 15.22 13.79
CA SER A 163 52.34 14.63 12.47
C SER A 163 51.70 13.25 12.55
N GLU A 164 52.06 12.46 13.57
CA GLU A 164 51.53 11.12 13.78
C GLU A 164 50.15 11.16 14.44
N ILE A 165 49.93 12.06 15.41
CA ILE A 165 48.60 12.33 15.98
C ILE A 165 47.60 12.76 14.89
N HIS A 166 48.02 13.61 13.96
CA HIS A 166 47.20 14.01 12.82
C HIS A 166 46.89 12.84 11.90
N LEU A 167 47.85 11.96 11.63
CA LEU A 167 47.64 10.80 10.77
C LEU A 167 46.61 9.83 11.36
N GLU A 168 46.64 9.63 12.68
CA GLU A 168 45.80 8.65 13.36
C GLU A 168 44.39 9.16 13.67
N LEU A 169 44.25 10.42 14.09
CA LEU A 169 42.98 10.95 14.61
C LEU A 169 42.23 11.86 13.63
N ALA A 170 42.86 12.26 12.51
CA ALA A 170 42.18 13.10 11.55
C ALA A 170 41.13 12.31 10.76
N GLY A 171 39.96 12.92 10.59
CA GLY A 171 38.84 12.32 9.89
C GLY A 171 37.85 13.36 9.41
N VAL A 172 36.72 12.88 8.88
CA VAL A 172 35.66 13.74 8.29
C VAL A 172 35.22 14.84 9.26
N TYR A 173 35.08 14.53 10.55
CA TYR A 173 34.66 15.52 11.53
C TYR A 173 35.77 16.01 12.46
N THR A 174 36.99 15.51 12.32
CA THR A 174 38.15 15.81 13.19
C THR A 174 39.29 16.33 12.33
N SER A 175 39.21 17.57 11.87
CA SER A 175 40.27 18.16 11.05
C SER A 175 41.58 18.32 11.82
N THR A 176 42.71 18.32 11.11
CA THR A 176 44.04 18.57 11.69
C THR A 176 44.08 19.87 12.48
N GLY A 177 43.47 20.95 11.96
CA GLY A 177 43.35 22.22 12.68
C GLY A 177 42.57 22.10 14.00
N PHE A 178 41.51 21.28 14.04
CA PHE A 178 40.80 21.01 15.30
C PHE A 178 41.67 20.26 16.31
N LEU A 179 42.42 19.24 15.86
CA LEU A 179 43.32 18.47 16.71
C LEU A 179 44.44 19.36 17.27
N GLU A 180 45.09 20.15 16.42
CA GLU A 180 46.13 21.11 16.81
C GLU A 180 45.60 22.11 17.85
N HIS A 181 44.42 22.69 17.62
CA HIS A 181 43.81 23.58 18.59
C HIS A 181 43.49 22.88 19.92
N SER A 182 43.09 21.61 19.88
CA SER A 182 42.73 20.84 21.08
C SER A 182 43.93 20.58 22.01
N LEU A 183 45.16 20.55 21.48
CA LEU A 183 46.39 20.41 22.28
C LEU A 183 46.63 21.61 23.22
N TYR A 184 46.10 22.77 22.88
CA TYR A 184 46.30 24.04 23.60
C TYR A 184 45.01 24.56 24.24
N ARG A 185 43.92 23.81 24.11
CA ARG A 185 42.59 24.25 24.52
C ARG A 185 42.35 23.95 26.00
N ASP A 186 41.63 24.85 26.66
CA ASP A 186 41.01 24.58 27.96
C ASP A 186 40.12 23.31 27.89
N PRO A 187 40.41 22.28 28.71
CA PRO A 187 39.63 21.04 28.76
C PRO A 187 38.13 21.23 29.03
N ASP A 188 37.76 22.31 29.73
CA ASP A 188 36.38 22.59 30.14
C ASP A 188 35.56 23.34 29.06
N ARG A 189 36.22 23.78 27.98
CA ARG A 189 35.55 24.56 26.92
C ARG A 189 34.78 23.64 25.96
N ALA A 190 33.45 23.82 25.91
CA ALA A 190 32.54 23.03 25.08
C ALA A 190 32.93 22.90 23.59
N VAL A 191 32.99 21.68 23.07
CA VAL A 191 33.31 21.38 21.67
C VAL A 191 32.16 21.82 20.75
N CYS A 192 32.50 22.47 19.63
CA CYS A 192 31.53 22.85 18.60
C CYS A 192 31.65 21.93 17.38
N VAL A 193 30.58 21.85 16.60
CA VAL A 193 30.60 21.25 15.26
C VAL A 193 31.55 22.04 14.35
N GLY A 194 32.29 21.33 13.50
CA GLY A 194 33.17 21.94 12.50
C GLY A 194 32.40 22.41 11.27
N GLY A 195 33.02 23.24 10.41
CA GLY A 195 32.38 23.79 9.22
C GLY A 195 31.95 22.76 8.15
N GLN A 196 32.38 21.50 8.26
CA GLN A 196 31.94 20.42 7.40
C GLN A 196 30.59 19.80 7.84
N PHE A 197 30.11 20.11 9.04
CA PHE A 197 28.80 19.67 9.50
C PHE A 197 27.71 20.47 8.80
N ALA A 198 26.76 19.80 8.15
CA ALA A 198 25.70 20.48 7.40
C ALA A 198 24.81 21.33 8.32
N THR A 199 24.23 22.41 7.78
CA THR A 199 23.14 23.12 8.45
C THR A 199 21.89 22.23 8.44
N PHE A 200 20.95 22.49 9.36
CA PHE A 200 19.71 21.70 9.41
C PHE A 200 18.92 21.78 8.10
N GLU A 201 18.87 22.95 7.45
CA GLU A 201 18.16 23.11 6.18
C GLU A 201 18.76 22.26 5.05
N LYS A 202 20.10 22.21 4.97
CA LYS A 202 20.80 21.34 4.02
C LYS A 202 20.53 19.86 4.33
N TYR A 203 20.71 19.46 5.59
CA TYR A 203 20.43 18.08 6.02
C TYR A 203 18.99 17.68 5.71
N ARG A 204 18.01 18.53 6.05
CA ARG A 204 16.59 18.26 5.82
C ARG A 204 16.33 18.01 4.34
N HIS A 205 16.82 18.88 3.47
CA HIS A 205 16.63 18.72 2.02
C HIS A 205 17.14 17.37 1.51
N GLU A 206 18.33 16.95 1.93
CA GLU A 206 18.96 15.69 1.53
C GLU A 206 18.26 14.47 2.18
N ALA A 207 18.12 14.50 3.51
CA ALA A 207 17.59 13.39 4.29
C ALA A 207 16.09 13.15 4.07
N THR A 208 15.32 14.14 3.59
CA THR A 208 13.89 13.95 3.27
C THR A 208 13.59 13.92 1.77
N ALA A 209 14.60 13.85 0.90
CA ALA A 209 14.41 13.86 -0.54
C ALA A 209 13.50 12.71 -0.99
N GLY A 210 12.43 13.01 -1.74
CA GLY A 210 11.46 12.01 -2.21
C GLY A 210 10.51 11.45 -1.15
N LEU A 211 10.63 11.87 0.12
CA LEU A 211 9.81 11.36 1.24
C LEU A 211 8.59 12.24 1.56
N GLY A 212 8.49 13.42 0.97
CA GLY A 212 7.35 14.33 1.19
C GLY A 212 7.21 14.74 2.67
N GLN A 213 6.02 14.53 3.25
CA GLN A 213 5.74 14.79 4.66
C GLN A 213 5.54 13.48 5.46
N SER A 214 6.19 12.39 5.05
CA SER A 214 6.04 11.07 5.68
C SER A 214 6.51 11.03 7.14
N GLY A 215 7.40 11.95 7.53
CA GLY A 215 8.09 11.92 8.82
C GLY A 215 9.21 10.89 8.92
N MET A 216 9.62 10.34 7.78
CA MET A 216 10.81 9.51 7.63
C MET A 216 12.01 10.35 7.18
N VAL A 217 13.22 9.86 7.45
CA VAL A 217 14.47 10.38 6.88
C VAL A 217 15.31 9.24 6.33
N TRP A 218 16.03 9.49 5.25
CA TRP A 218 17.08 8.63 4.75
C TRP A 218 18.29 8.69 5.68
N GLU A 219 18.77 7.53 6.08
CA GLU A 219 19.95 7.35 6.93
C GLU A 219 20.79 6.21 6.35
N ARG A 220 22.11 6.28 6.52
CA ARG A 220 23.00 5.20 6.10
C ARG A 220 23.18 4.20 7.24
N ILE A 221 23.02 2.92 6.95
CA ILE A 221 23.33 1.84 7.90
C ILE A 221 24.84 1.90 8.23
N ALA A 222 25.15 2.03 9.52
CA ALA A 222 26.53 2.14 10.01
C ALA A 222 27.22 0.78 10.13
N SER A 223 26.52 -0.21 10.68
CA SER A 223 26.96 -1.61 10.79
C SER A 223 25.76 -2.54 10.81
N ILE A 224 25.99 -3.82 10.51
CA ILE A 224 25.01 -4.90 10.62
C ILE A 224 25.65 -5.98 11.49
N GLU A 225 24.98 -6.36 12.57
CA GLU A 225 25.50 -7.32 13.54
C GLU A 225 24.44 -8.41 13.80
N PRO A 226 24.82 -9.70 13.79
CA PRO A 226 23.91 -10.77 14.19
C PRO A 226 23.59 -10.67 15.68
N VAL A 227 22.31 -10.63 16.03
CA VAL A 227 21.84 -10.64 17.41
C VAL A 227 20.87 -11.81 17.61
N ASN A 228 20.96 -12.48 18.76
CA ASN A 228 19.91 -13.42 19.17
C ASN A 228 18.71 -12.58 19.63
N TYR A 229 17.71 -12.44 18.76
CA TYR A 229 16.49 -11.70 19.02
C TYR A 229 15.28 -12.64 19.03
N ASP A 230 14.57 -12.69 20.15
CA ASP A 230 13.38 -13.52 20.37
C ASP A 230 12.17 -12.59 20.62
N GLY A 231 11.76 -11.88 19.57
CA GLY A 231 10.69 -10.90 19.59
C GLY A 231 10.19 -10.56 18.19
N ASP A 232 9.18 -9.69 18.11
CA ASP A 232 8.58 -9.29 16.83
C ASP A 232 9.53 -8.43 15.98
N VAL A 233 9.73 -8.81 14.72
CA VAL A 233 10.48 -8.02 13.74
C VAL A 233 9.50 -7.15 12.96
N TYR A 234 9.72 -5.83 13.00
CA TYR A 234 8.95 -4.84 12.26
C TYR A 234 9.79 -4.31 11.09
N ASP A 235 9.20 -4.25 9.90
CA ASP A 235 9.86 -3.73 8.70
C ASP A 235 9.37 -2.32 8.36
N PHE A 236 10.31 -1.38 8.27
CA PHE A 236 10.10 -0.04 7.78
C PHE A 236 11.04 0.18 6.59
N THR A 237 10.50 0.06 5.37
CA THR A 237 11.10 0.46 4.08
C THR A 237 12.62 0.50 4.07
N VAL A 238 13.23 -0.65 3.78
CA VAL A 238 14.67 -0.78 3.55
C VAL A 238 14.91 -1.00 2.05
N ASP A 239 15.86 -0.26 1.48
CA ASP A 239 16.33 -0.47 0.10
C ASP A 239 17.34 -1.63 0.10
N HIS A 240 16.84 -2.87 0.12
CA HIS A 240 17.67 -4.08 0.11
C HIS A 240 17.18 -5.11 -0.94
N PRO A 241 18.07 -5.78 -1.70
CA PRO A 241 17.71 -6.69 -2.78
C PRO A 241 16.98 -7.97 -2.35
N ASP A 242 17.12 -8.40 -1.10
CA ASP A 242 16.48 -9.63 -0.59
C ASP A 242 15.08 -9.40 0.01
N HIS A 243 14.39 -8.33 -0.40
CA HIS A 243 13.13 -7.94 0.20
C HIS A 243 11.95 -8.76 -0.33
N ASN A 244 11.55 -9.81 0.40
CA ASN A 244 10.31 -10.54 0.16
C ASN A 244 9.58 -10.81 1.48
N PHE A 245 8.31 -10.40 1.60
CA PHE A 245 7.40 -10.96 2.60
C PHE A 245 6.14 -11.52 1.94
N VAL A 246 5.93 -12.82 2.15
CA VAL A 246 4.63 -13.50 2.08
C VAL A 246 4.28 -13.85 3.52
N ALA A 247 3.26 -13.18 4.08
CA ALA A 247 2.73 -13.48 5.41
C ALA A 247 1.37 -14.20 5.32
N ASN A 248 1.23 -15.20 6.19
CA ASN A 248 0.21 -16.25 6.27
C ASN A 248 -1.22 -15.77 6.61
N GLY A 249 -2.23 -16.51 6.11
CA GLY A 249 -3.57 -16.59 6.71
C GLY A 249 -4.71 -15.79 6.05
N PHE A 250 -4.82 -15.80 4.72
CA PHE A 250 -5.93 -15.11 4.05
C PHE A 250 -6.96 -16.05 3.44
N VAL A 251 -8.20 -15.88 3.91
CA VAL A 251 -9.37 -16.44 3.26
C VAL A 251 -9.72 -15.59 2.05
N VAL A 252 -9.50 -16.13 0.86
CA VAL A 252 -9.60 -15.42 -0.41
C VAL A 252 -10.75 -15.95 -1.26
N SER A 253 -11.38 -15.03 -1.98
CA SER A 253 -12.42 -15.30 -2.95
C SER A 253 -11.91 -14.82 -4.31
N ASN A 254 -11.96 -15.68 -5.34
CA ASN A 254 -11.36 -15.48 -6.66
C ASN A 254 -11.88 -14.23 -7.40
N CYS A 255 -11.43 -13.05 -6.99
CA CYS A 255 -11.40 -11.89 -7.83
C CYS A 255 -10.23 -12.04 -8.81
N GLY A 256 -10.44 -11.65 -10.05
CA GLY A 256 -9.49 -11.82 -11.12
C GLY A 256 -9.82 -10.94 -12.31
N VAL A 257 -8.94 -10.98 -13.29
CA VAL A 257 -9.02 -10.17 -14.49
C VAL A 257 -8.98 -11.10 -15.69
N ARG A 258 -9.80 -10.78 -16.67
CA ARG A 258 -9.82 -11.44 -17.98
C ARG A 258 -9.61 -10.40 -19.05
N LEU A 259 -8.72 -10.68 -20.00
CA LEU A 259 -8.46 -9.83 -21.15
C LEU A 259 -8.90 -10.54 -22.43
N LEU A 260 -9.75 -9.89 -23.20
CA LEU A 260 -10.16 -10.30 -24.54
C LEU A 260 -9.44 -9.42 -25.56
N GLY A 261 -8.83 -10.03 -26.56
CA GLY A 261 -8.32 -9.34 -27.75
C GLY A 261 -9.37 -9.37 -28.85
N SER A 262 -9.21 -8.50 -29.85
CA SER A 262 -10.03 -8.51 -31.06
C SER A 262 -9.15 -8.45 -32.30
N HIS A 263 -9.73 -8.61 -33.49
CA HIS A 263 -9.01 -8.32 -34.73
C HIS A 263 -9.21 -6.88 -35.22
N LEU A 264 -9.89 -6.06 -34.42
CA LEU A 264 -10.34 -4.72 -34.77
C LEU A 264 -9.29 -3.67 -34.45
N ASP A 265 -9.16 -2.69 -35.33
CA ASP A 265 -8.42 -1.46 -35.07
C ASP A 265 -9.31 -0.37 -34.49
N ILE A 266 -8.70 0.53 -33.71
CA ILE A 266 -9.38 1.70 -33.16
C ILE A 266 -10.11 2.51 -34.24
N GLU A 267 -9.55 2.63 -35.44
CA GLU A 267 -10.18 3.40 -36.51
C GLU A 267 -11.48 2.77 -37.04
N ASP A 268 -11.60 1.44 -37.01
CA ASP A 268 -12.82 0.75 -37.42
C ASP A 268 -13.94 0.88 -36.36
N VAL A 269 -13.54 1.01 -35.10
CA VAL A 269 -14.45 0.98 -33.94
C VAL A 269 -14.82 2.37 -33.44
N ARG A 270 -14.01 3.40 -33.74
CA ARG A 270 -14.21 4.79 -33.29
C ARG A 270 -15.65 5.30 -33.47
N PRO A 271 -16.36 5.08 -34.59
CA PRO A 271 -17.74 5.53 -34.77
C PRO A 271 -18.77 4.79 -33.90
N TYR A 272 -18.38 3.67 -33.29
CA TYR A 272 -19.26 2.76 -32.57
C TYR A 272 -18.98 2.68 -31.07
N ILE A 273 -17.95 3.37 -30.55
CA ILE A 273 -17.53 3.29 -29.13
C ILE A 273 -18.70 3.51 -28.18
N ASP A 274 -19.49 4.57 -28.33
CA ASP A 274 -20.63 4.82 -27.44
C ASP A 274 -21.72 3.76 -27.55
N ARG A 275 -21.97 3.24 -28.75
CA ARG A 275 -22.95 2.18 -28.98
C ARG A 275 -22.48 0.85 -28.38
N LEU A 276 -21.18 0.56 -28.46
CA LEU A 276 -20.57 -0.58 -27.79
C LEU A 276 -20.65 -0.41 -26.27
N ALA A 277 -20.31 0.76 -25.74
CA ALA A 277 -20.42 1.05 -24.31
C ALA A 277 -21.86 0.83 -23.81
N ASP A 278 -22.86 1.31 -24.56
CA ASP A 278 -24.27 1.09 -24.26
C ASP A 278 -24.68 -0.38 -24.33
N ALA A 279 -24.24 -1.11 -25.36
CA ALA A 279 -24.54 -2.52 -25.53
C ALA A 279 -23.87 -3.37 -24.45
N MET A 280 -22.59 -3.13 -24.15
CA MET A 280 -21.86 -3.75 -23.05
C MET A 280 -22.55 -3.49 -21.72
N TYR A 281 -22.97 -2.26 -21.44
CA TYR A 281 -23.67 -1.91 -20.19
C TYR A 281 -25.02 -2.63 -20.06
N ARG A 282 -25.78 -2.78 -21.15
CA ARG A 282 -27.03 -3.57 -21.16
C ARG A 282 -26.77 -5.06 -20.97
N SER A 283 -25.75 -5.59 -21.65
CA SER A 283 -25.46 -7.02 -21.67
C SER A 283 -24.75 -7.53 -20.43
N VAL A 284 -24.09 -6.64 -19.68
CA VAL A 284 -23.30 -6.97 -18.49
C VAL A 284 -23.94 -6.34 -17.24
N PRO A 285 -24.81 -7.07 -16.51
CA PRO A 285 -25.46 -6.54 -15.32
C PRO A 285 -24.43 -6.19 -14.24
N SER A 286 -24.53 -4.97 -13.72
CA SER A 286 -23.61 -4.42 -12.73
C SER A 286 -24.35 -3.85 -11.51
N GLY A 287 -23.65 -3.71 -10.38
CA GLY A 287 -24.17 -3.11 -9.15
C GLY A 287 -24.49 -4.07 -8.00
N MET A 288 -24.80 -3.50 -6.83
CA MET A 288 -25.11 -4.27 -5.63
C MET A 288 -26.50 -4.90 -5.70
N GLY A 289 -26.57 -6.22 -5.53
CA GLY A 289 -27.83 -6.97 -5.51
C GLY A 289 -28.40 -7.28 -6.90
N THR A 290 -27.74 -6.84 -7.97
CA THR A 290 -28.11 -7.14 -9.36
C THR A 290 -28.07 -8.64 -9.62
N LYS A 291 -29.04 -9.13 -10.41
CA LYS A 291 -29.14 -10.52 -10.83
C LYS A 291 -28.70 -10.66 -12.29
N GLY A 292 -28.10 -11.80 -12.62
CA GLY A 292 -27.76 -12.17 -13.98
C GLY A 292 -28.96 -12.69 -14.76
N ASN A 293 -28.74 -12.91 -16.05
CA ASN A 293 -29.77 -13.40 -16.98
C ASN A 293 -29.96 -14.93 -16.92
N LEU A 294 -29.12 -15.64 -16.17
CA LEU A 294 -29.21 -17.08 -15.98
C LEU A 294 -30.14 -17.42 -14.80
N HIS A 295 -31.11 -18.29 -15.05
CA HIS A 295 -32.01 -18.82 -14.03
C HIS A 295 -31.59 -20.22 -13.63
N LEU A 296 -30.71 -20.30 -12.65
CA LEU A 296 -30.12 -21.56 -12.19
C LEU A 296 -30.94 -22.19 -11.07
N ASN A 297 -31.02 -23.52 -11.09
CA ASN A 297 -31.42 -24.33 -9.95
C ASN A 297 -30.20 -24.77 -9.11
N GLN A 298 -30.46 -25.42 -7.98
CA GLN A 298 -29.40 -25.83 -7.04
C GLN A 298 -28.42 -26.85 -7.62
N ALA A 299 -28.88 -27.79 -8.45
CA ALA A 299 -28.01 -28.78 -9.07
C ALA A 299 -27.09 -28.12 -10.11
N GLU A 300 -27.62 -27.23 -10.94
CA GLU A 300 -26.83 -26.47 -11.93
C GLU A 300 -25.79 -25.57 -11.25
N LEU A 301 -26.15 -24.92 -10.14
CA LEU A 301 -25.18 -24.17 -9.35
C LEU A 301 -24.08 -25.07 -8.81
N ASP A 302 -24.41 -26.26 -8.30
CA ASP A 302 -23.42 -27.21 -7.80
C ASP A 302 -22.50 -27.72 -8.92
N GLU A 303 -23.00 -27.86 -10.15
CA GLU A 303 -22.17 -28.13 -11.31
C GLU A 303 -21.21 -26.98 -11.63
N ILE A 304 -21.67 -25.72 -11.57
CA ILE A 304 -20.79 -24.55 -11.71
C ILE A 304 -19.69 -24.58 -10.64
N LEU A 305 -20.04 -24.86 -9.38
CA LEU A 305 -19.09 -24.95 -8.28
C LEU A 305 -18.05 -26.06 -8.50
N ALA A 306 -18.43 -27.18 -9.13
CA ALA A 306 -17.53 -28.29 -9.39
C ALA A 306 -16.68 -28.11 -10.67
N LYS A 307 -17.23 -27.49 -11.72
CA LYS A 307 -16.66 -27.51 -13.07
C LYS A 307 -16.14 -26.16 -13.58
N GLY A 308 -16.57 -25.03 -13.00
CA GLY A 308 -16.14 -23.69 -13.39
C GLY A 308 -16.35 -23.39 -14.89
N SER A 309 -15.31 -22.92 -15.59
CA SER A 309 -15.41 -22.62 -17.03
C SER A 309 -15.72 -23.85 -17.89
N LYS A 310 -15.45 -25.07 -17.41
CA LYS A 310 -15.83 -26.28 -18.15
C LYS A 310 -17.33 -26.52 -18.17
N TRP A 311 -18.06 -26.10 -17.12
CA TRP A 311 -19.53 -26.07 -17.18
C TRP A 311 -19.99 -25.08 -18.25
N ALA A 312 -19.39 -23.89 -18.27
CA ALA A 312 -19.73 -22.88 -19.27
C ALA A 312 -19.45 -23.38 -20.71
N GLN A 313 -18.40 -24.18 -20.92
CA GLN A 313 -18.15 -24.84 -22.19
C GLN A 313 -19.23 -25.87 -22.56
N GLN A 314 -19.65 -26.71 -21.60
CA GLN A 314 -20.69 -27.72 -21.80
C GLN A 314 -22.03 -27.09 -22.19
N GLU A 315 -22.35 -25.95 -21.60
CA GLU A 315 -23.59 -25.20 -21.84
C GLU A 315 -23.51 -24.22 -23.03
N GLY A 316 -22.38 -24.19 -23.76
CA GLY A 316 -22.23 -23.37 -24.98
C GLY A 316 -21.82 -21.90 -24.74
N TYR A 317 -21.46 -21.52 -23.51
CA TYR A 317 -20.96 -20.18 -23.15
C TYR A 317 -19.44 -20.03 -23.30
N ALA A 318 -18.71 -21.09 -23.64
CA ALA A 318 -17.27 -21.05 -23.80
C ALA A 318 -16.78 -21.85 -25.01
N ARG A 319 -15.75 -21.32 -25.67
CA ARG A 319 -15.00 -22.05 -26.69
C ARG A 319 -13.88 -22.87 -26.06
N PRO A 320 -13.38 -23.95 -26.70
CA PRO A 320 -12.26 -24.73 -26.17
C PRO A 320 -11.01 -23.89 -25.84
N GLU A 321 -10.70 -22.91 -26.67
CA GLU A 321 -9.60 -21.98 -26.46
C GLU A 321 -9.80 -21.06 -25.26
N ASP A 322 -11.05 -20.70 -24.91
CA ASP A 322 -11.31 -19.90 -23.70
C ASP A 322 -10.93 -20.69 -22.43
N VAL A 323 -11.23 -21.99 -22.43
CA VAL A 323 -10.87 -22.89 -21.32
C VAL A 323 -9.36 -23.08 -21.29
N ALA A 324 -8.70 -23.23 -22.44
CA ALA A 324 -7.24 -23.40 -22.52
C ALA A 324 -6.45 -22.18 -22.01
N HIS A 325 -6.97 -20.96 -22.22
CA HIS A 325 -6.35 -19.69 -21.81
C HIS A 325 -6.88 -19.13 -20.48
N THR A 326 -7.60 -19.94 -19.71
CA THR A 326 -7.97 -19.58 -18.33
C THR A 326 -7.00 -20.25 -17.36
N GLU A 327 -6.53 -19.54 -16.34
CA GLU A 327 -5.74 -20.13 -15.25
C GLU A 327 -6.44 -21.38 -14.67
N GLU A 328 -5.69 -22.46 -14.42
CA GLU A 328 -6.25 -23.77 -14.01
C GLU A 328 -7.26 -24.36 -15.00
N ARG A 329 -7.24 -23.89 -16.25
CA ARG A 329 -8.25 -24.20 -17.27
C ARG A 329 -9.67 -23.90 -16.77
N GLY A 330 -9.79 -22.89 -15.91
CA GLY A 330 -11.03 -22.46 -15.27
C GLY A 330 -11.67 -23.49 -14.34
N GLN A 331 -10.92 -24.48 -13.85
CA GLN A 331 -11.43 -25.50 -12.93
C GLN A 331 -10.36 -25.93 -11.91
N MET A 332 -10.54 -25.56 -10.64
CA MET A 332 -9.77 -26.10 -9.53
C MET A 332 -10.16 -27.56 -9.26
N ALA A 333 -9.14 -28.42 -9.13
CA ALA A 333 -9.31 -29.77 -8.61
C ALA A 333 -9.71 -29.76 -7.13
N GLY A 334 -10.47 -30.77 -6.68
CA GLY A 334 -10.87 -30.90 -5.27
C GLY A 334 -11.95 -29.92 -4.80
N ALA A 335 -12.64 -29.24 -5.71
CA ALA A 335 -13.85 -28.49 -5.39
C ALA A 335 -14.96 -29.43 -4.90
N ASP A 336 -15.54 -29.12 -3.74
CA ASP A 336 -16.66 -29.88 -3.16
C ASP A 336 -17.84 -28.94 -2.85
N PRO A 337 -18.93 -28.97 -3.64
CA PRO A 337 -20.11 -28.15 -3.39
C PRO A 337 -20.79 -28.42 -2.05
N ALA A 338 -20.56 -29.57 -1.40
CA ALA A 338 -21.10 -29.86 -0.07
C ALA A 338 -20.41 -29.05 1.04
N LYS A 339 -19.22 -28.50 0.78
CA LYS A 339 -18.47 -27.63 1.71
C LYS A 339 -18.86 -26.16 1.62
N VAL A 340 -19.74 -25.81 0.67
CA VAL A 340 -20.27 -24.46 0.49
C VAL A 340 -21.62 -24.35 1.21
N SER A 341 -21.75 -23.39 2.11
CA SER A 341 -22.97 -23.22 2.91
C SER A 341 -24.20 -22.89 2.06
N ALA A 342 -25.39 -23.28 2.52
CA ALA A 342 -26.65 -22.93 1.86
C ALA A 342 -26.83 -21.41 1.71
N GLN A 343 -26.32 -20.64 2.68
CA GLN A 343 -26.35 -19.17 2.61
C GLN A 343 -25.44 -18.64 1.49
N ALA A 344 -24.24 -19.20 1.30
CA ALA A 344 -23.35 -18.82 0.22
C ALA A 344 -23.97 -19.14 -1.15
N LYS A 345 -24.56 -20.34 -1.30
CA LYS A 345 -25.25 -20.74 -2.52
C LYS A 345 -26.45 -19.83 -2.81
N LYS A 346 -27.28 -19.53 -1.80
CA LYS A 346 -28.40 -18.59 -1.93
C LYS A 346 -27.97 -17.20 -2.40
N ARG A 347 -26.85 -16.67 -1.87
CA ARG A 347 -26.30 -15.37 -2.29
C ARG A 347 -25.76 -15.40 -3.73
N GLY A 348 -25.15 -16.52 -4.15
CA GLY A 348 -24.55 -16.68 -5.48
C GLY A 348 -25.52 -17.08 -6.60
N MET A 349 -26.62 -17.76 -6.29
CA MET A 349 -27.52 -18.38 -7.27
C MET A 349 -27.94 -17.43 -8.40
N GLY A 350 -28.33 -16.20 -8.03
CA GLY A 350 -28.80 -15.21 -8.99
C GLY A 350 -27.72 -14.30 -9.56
N GLN A 351 -26.43 -14.49 -9.22
CA GLN A 351 -25.37 -13.52 -9.52
C GLN A 351 -24.39 -13.99 -10.61
N VAL A 352 -24.58 -15.18 -11.19
CA VAL A 352 -23.75 -15.67 -12.29
C VAL A 352 -24.02 -14.82 -13.54
N GLY A 353 -22.96 -14.40 -14.23
CA GLY A 353 -23.01 -13.46 -15.35
C GLY A 353 -23.23 -12.01 -14.89
N THR A 354 -22.64 -11.59 -13.77
CA THR A 354 -22.71 -10.19 -13.29
C THR A 354 -21.34 -9.65 -12.88
N LEU A 355 -21.10 -8.34 -13.04
CA LEU A 355 -19.87 -7.68 -12.56
C LEU A 355 -19.90 -7.50 -11.05
N GLY A 356 -20.99 -6.90 -10.56
CA GLY A 356 -21.08 -6.37 -9.20
C GLY A 356 -20.65 -4.94 -9.02
N SER A 357 -20.19 -4.62 -7.81
CA SER A 357 -19.81 -3.29 -7.35
C SER A 357 -18.36 -3.25 -6.87
N GLY A 358 -17.90 -2.08 -6.42
CA GLY A 358 -16.54 -1.85 -5.97
C GLY A 358 -15.61 -1.61 -7.16
N ASN A 359 -14.42 -2.19 -7.12
CA ASN A 359 -13.43 -2.05 -8.20
C ASN A 359 -13.71 -2.96 -9.40
N HIS A 360 -14.88 -3.57 -9.51
CA HIS A 360 -15.24 -4.43 -10.63
C HIS A 360 -15.75 -3.61 -11.81
N PHE A 361 -15.32 -3.97 -13.01
CA PHE A 361 -15.66 -3.26 -14.24
C PHE A 361 -15.59 -4.18 -15.46
N ALA A 362 -16.23 -3.76 -16.54
CA ALA A 362 -15.85 -4.14 -17.90
C ALA A 362 -15.35 -2.89 -18.61
N GLU A 363 -14.26 -2.99 -19.36
CA GLU A 363 -13.57 -1.83 -19.96
C GLU A 363 -13.22 -2.16 -21.41
N LEU A 364 -13.57 -1.26 -22.32
CA LEU A 364 -13.17 -1.30 -23.72
C LEU A 364 -11.89 -0.48 -23.85
N ASP A 365 -10.83 -1.10 -24.32
CA ASP A 365 -9.48 -0.53 -24.37
C ASP A 365 -8.94 -0.49 -25.80
N VAL A 366 -7.91 0.35 -25.98
CA VAL A 366 -6.99 0.27 -27.12
C VAL A 366 -5.58 -0.05 -26.63
N VAL A 367 -4.90 -0.95 -27.33
CA VAL A 367 -3.47 -1.20 -27.12
C VAL A 367 -2.66 -0.04 -27.70
N THR A 368 -2.11 0.82 -26.84
CA THR A 368 -1.42 2.05 -27.27
C THR A 368 0.07 1.86 -27.53
N GLU A 369 0.69 0.88 -26.85
CA GLU A 369 2.12 0.62 -26.92
C GLU A 369 2.44 -0.87 -26.75
N ILE A 370 3.48 -1.34 -27.46
CA ILE A 370 4.05 -2.68 -27.38
C ILE A 370 5.53 -2.54 -26.97
N PHE A 371 5.90 -3.18 -25.87
CA PHE A 371 7.25 -3.15 -25.30
C PHE A 371 8.06 -4.40 -25.68
N ASP A 372 7.38 -5.54 -25.83
CA ASP A 372 7.98 -6.80 -26.28
C ASP A 372 7.18 -7.35 -27.46
N ALA A 373 7.66 -7.08 -28.68
CA ALA A 373 6.97 -7.45 -29.91
C ALA A 373 6.81 -8.96 -30.10
N ASN A 374 7.80 -9.76 -29.67
CA ASN A 374 7.74 -11.22 -29.82
C ASN A 374 6.69 -11.82 -28.86
N THR A 375 6.70 -11.40 -27.60
CA THR A 375 5.70 -11.88 -26.63
C THR A 375 4.30 -11.36 -26.98
N ALA A 376 4.18 -10.11 -27.46
CA ALA A 376 2.90 -9.56 -27.89
C ALA A 376 2.30 -10.35 -29.07
N ASP A 377 3.11 -10.71 -30.09
CA ASP A 377 2.66 -11.53 -31.21
C ASP A 377 2.14 -12.90 -30.75
N VAL A 378 2.85 -13.55 -29.82
CA VAL A 378 2.41 -14.82 -29.19
C VAL A 378 1.08 -14.65 -28.45
N PHE A 379 0.86 -13.53 -27.77
CA PHE A 379 -0.41 -13.22 -27.08
C PHE A 379 -1.51 -12.72 -28.03
N GLY A 380 -1.21 -12.55 -29.32
CA GLY A 380 -2.13 -11.97 -30.31
C GLY A 380 -2.38 -10.48 -30.10
N LEU A 381 -1.45 -9.76 -29.47
CA LEU A 381 -1.54 -8.34 -29.16
C LEU A 381 -0.74 -7.48 -30.15
N ARG A 382 -1.32 -6.37 -30.59
CA ARG A 382 -0.68 -5.41 -31.49
C ARG A 382 -1.12 -3.98 -31.19
N ARG A 383 -0.30 -2.99 -31.53
CA ARG A 383 -0.64 -1.57 -31.38
C ARG A 383 -1.88 -1.22 -32.21
N GLY A 384 -2.75 -0.37 -31.65
CA GLY A 384 -4.01 0.08 -32.28
C GLY A 384 -5.19 -0.88 -32.14
N GLN A 385 -4.96 -2.09 -31.63
CA GLN A 385 -5.96 -3.12 -31.46
C GLN A 385 -6.96 -2.79 -30.35
N ILE A 386 -8.23 -3.10 -30.58
CA ILE A 386 -9.26 -3.06 -29.54
C ILE A 386 -9.17 -4.30 -28.65
N ALA A 387 -9.24 -4.07 -27.34
CA ALA A 387 -9.29 -5.11 -26.33
C ALA A 387 -10.44 -4.85 -25.33
N VAL A 388 -10.84 -5.88 -24.60
CA VAL A 388 -11.87 -5.75 -23.55
C VAL A 388 -11.39 -6.42 -22.28
N GLN A 389 -11.36 -5.68 -21.18
CA GLN A 389 -11.07 -6.21 -19.85
C GLN A 389 -12.34 -6.49 -19.07
N VAL A 390 -12.35 -7.59 -18.31
CA VAL A 390 -13.39 -7.91 -17.33
C VAL A 390 -12.73 -8.18 -15.99
N HIS A 391 -12.97 -7.28 -15.04
CA HIS A 391 -12.52 -7.42 -13.65
C HIS A 391 -13.71 -7.73 -12.76
N CYS A 392 -13.81 -8.99 -12.30
CA CYS A 392 -14.79 -9.39 -11.31
C CYS A 392 -14.37 -10.69 -10.61
N GLY A 393 -15.20 -11.17 -9.68
CA GLY A 393 -14.92 -12.38 -8.92
C GLY A 393 -16.15 -13.19 -8.56
N SER A 394 -16.06 -13.94 -7.46
CA SER A 394 -17.08 -14.90 -7.02
C SER A 394 -18.30 -14.29 -6.31
N ARG A 395 -18.51 -12.99 -6.51
CA ARG A 395 -19.70 -12.25 -6.08
C ARG A 395 -20.02 -12.49 -4.59
N GLY A 396 -21.30 -12.54 -4.23
CA GLY A 396 -21.74 -12.79 -2.85
C GLY A 396 -21.40 -14.20 -2.34
N LEU A 397 -21.18 -15.17 -3.24
CA LEU A 397 -20.88 -16.56 -2.88
C LEU A 397 -19.52 -16.67 -2.20
N GLY A 398 -18.47 -16.18 -2.87
CA GLY A 398 -17.11 -16.24 -2.32
C GLY A 398 -16.94 -15.40 -1.06
N HIS A 399 -17.61 -14.23 -0.98
CA HIS A 399 -17.64 -13.44 0.26
C HIS A 399 -18.25 -14.23 1.41
N GLN A 400 -19.35 -14.95 1.17
CA GLN A 400 -20.00 -15.73 2.23
C GLN A 400 -19.15 -16.94 2.63
N VAL A 401 -18.58 -17.67 1.67
CA VAL A 401 -17.59 -18.73 1.96
C VAL A 401 -16.48 -18.17 2.84
N ALA A 402 -15.98 -16.98 2.51
CA ALA A 402 -14.94 -16.37 3.32
C ALA A 402 -15.38 -16.08 4.76
N THR A 403 -16.58 -15.52 4.92
CA THR A 403 -17.18 -15.21 6.22
C THR A 403 -17.37 -16.48 7.07
N ASP A 404 -17.89 -17.55 6.46
CA ASP A 404 -18.18 -18.81 7.13
C ASP A 404 -16.90 -19.46 7.67
N TYR A 405 -15.84 -19.50 6.86
CA TYR A 405 -14.58 -20.13 7.26
C TYR A 405 -13.69 -19.26 8.16
N ILE A 406 -13.77 -17.92 8.08
CA ILE A 406 -13.15 -17.05 9.09
C ILE A 406 -13.74 -17.36 10.48
N GLN A 407 -15.06 -17.51 10.58
CA GLN A 407 -15.71 -17.87 11.85
C GLN A 407 -15.29 -19.27 12.32
N ALA A 408 -15.20 -20.24 11.42
CA ALA A 408 -14.72 -21.60 11.76
C ALA A 408 -13.25 -21.57 12.23
N PHE A 409 -12.39 -20.80 11.57
CA PHE A 409 -10.99 -20.68 11.92
C PHE A 409 -10.76 -19.94 13.23
N GLN A 410 -11.61 -18.99 13.63
CA GLN A 410 -11.53 -18.40 14.98
C GLN A 410 -11.61 -19.44 16.09
N ALA A 411 -12.46 -20.46 15.93
CA ALA A 411 -12.54 -21.58 16.86
C ALA A 411 -11.36 -22.54 16.68
N ALA A 412 -10.98 -22.85 15.43
CA ALA A 412 -9.89 -23.76 15.13
C ALA A 412 -8.54 -23.25 15.65
N SER A 413 -8.18 -21.98 15.41
CA SER A 413 -6.91 -21.39 15.87
C SER A 413 -6.76 -21.51 17.39
N LYS A 414 -7.84 -21.25 18.14
CA LYS A 414 -7.85 -21.45 19.60
C LYS A 414 -7.67 -22.93 19.98
N ARG A 415 -8.37 -23.84 19.29
CA ARG A 415 -8.27 -25.29 19.55
C ARG A 415 -6.88 -25.83 19.28
N PHE A 416 -6.20 -25.33 18.25
CA PHE A 416 -4.82 -25.70 17.89
C PHE A 416 -3.75 -24.92 18.67
N GLY A 417 -4.14 -23.99 19.54
CA GLY A 417 -3.20 -23.24 20.39
C GLY A 417 -2.37 -22.20 19.63
N TYR A 418 -2.86 -21.70 18.49
CA TYR A 418 -2.17 -20.63 17.77
C TYR A 418 -2.36 -19.29 18.49
N GLU A 419 -1.25 -18.69 18.90
CA GLU A 419 -1.19 -17.29 19.34
C GLU A 419 -1.13 -16.41 18.09
N LEU A 420 -2.22 -15.71 17.80
CA LEU A 420 -2.33 -14.89 16.61
C LEU A 420 -1.89 -13.45 16.93
N PRO A 421 -0.96 -12.87 16.16
CA PRO A 421 -0.54 -11.48 16.35
C PRO A 421 -1.67 -10.48 16.05
N ASP A 422 -2.65 -10.88 15.23
CA ASP A 422 -3.89 -10.16 15.00
C ASP A 422 -5.08 -11.13 14.92
N ARG A 423 -6.24 -10.72 15.45
CA ARG A 423 -7.48 -11.53 15.41
C ARG A 423 -8.00 -11.76 13.99
N GLU A 424 -7.59 -10.94 13.02
CA GLU A 424 -7.93 -11.09 11.60
C GLU A 424 -7.07 -12.16 10.89
N LEU A 425 -5.99 -12.65 11.53
CA LEU A 425 -5.07 -13.66 10.98
C LEU A 425 -5.44 -15.10 11.38
N VAL A 426 -6.74 -15.38 11.50
CA VAL A 426 -7.23 -16.71 11.89
C VAL A 426 -6.85 -17.76 10.85
N CYS A 427 -6.42 -18.91 11.35
CA CYS A 427 -5.89 -20.00 10.52
C CYS A 427 -6.19 -21.38 11.11
N ALA A 428 -6.03 -22.39 10.26
CA ALA A 428 -6.06 -23.79 10.65
C ALA A 428 -4.99 -24.56 9.85
N PRO A 429 -4.46 -25.68 10.37
CA PRO A 429 -3.58 -26.56 9.59
C PRO A 429 -4.27 -26.99 8.29
N LEU A 430 -3.54 -27.06 7.18
CA LEU A 430 -4.15 -27.42 5.89
C LEU A 430 -4.74 -28.82 5.89
N ASP A 431 -4.12 -29.77 6.58
CA ASP A 431 -4.56 -31.16 6.75
C ASP A 431 -5.65 -31.34 7.81
N SER A 432 -6.02 -30.28 8.55
CA SER A 432 -7.15 -30.32 9.47
C SER A 432 -8.50 -30.42 8.74
N PRO A 433 -9.55 -30.94 9.40
CA PRO A 433 -10.89 -30.97 8.82
C PRO A 433 -11.39 -29.60 8.36
N GLU A 434 -11.09 -28.53 9.12
CA GLU A 434 -11.45 -27.16 8.77
C GLU A 434 -10.64 -26.66 7.57
N GLY A 435 -9.33 -26.92 7.54
CA GLY A 435 -8.44 -26.55 6.43
C GLY A 435 -8.83 -27.20 5.11
N GLN A 436 -9.08 -28.52 5.11
CA GLN A 436 -9.53 -29.25 3.93
C GLN A 436 -10.92 -28.81 3.46
N SER A 437 -11.84 -28.57 4.39
CA SER A 437 -13.18 -28.07 4.06
C SER A 437 -13.13 -26.67 3.45
N TYR A 438 -12.30 -25.79 4.01
CA TYR A 438 -12.08 -24.45 3.46
C TYR A 438 -11.48 -24.53 2.05
N LEU A 439 -10.43 -25.32 1.85
CA LEU A 439 -9.78 -25.44 0.55
C LEU A 439 -10.77 -25.91 -0.53
N ALA A 440 -11.59 -26.91 -0.22
CA ALA A 440 -12.60 -27.40 -1.15
C ALA A 440 -13.70 -26.36 -1.44
N ALA A 441 -14.14 -25.60 -0.43
CA ALA A 441 -15.13 -24.53 -0.61
C ALA A 441 -14.55 -23.30 -1.36
N MET A 442 -13.28 -22.96 -1.11
CA MET A 442 -12.56 -21.93 -1.85
C MET A 442 -12.39 -22.32 -3.32
N ASN A 443 -12.07 -23.59 -3.61
CA ASN A 443 -12.01 -24.11 -4.96
C ASN A 443 -13.38 -24.01 -5.67
N CYS A 444 -14.49 -24.27 -4.98
CA CYS A 444 -15.83 -24.00 -5.48
C CYS A 444 -16.07 -22.52 -5.79
N ALA A 445 -15.64 -21.62 -4.90
CA ALA A 445 -15.73 -20.19 -5.15
C ALA A 445 -14.83 -19.73 -6.32
N ALA A 446 -13.68 -20.37 -6.52
CA ALA A 446 -12.81 -20.13 -7.66
C ALA A 446 -13.47 -20.52 -8.98
N ASN A 447 -14.04 -21.73 -9.03
CA ASN A 447 -14.80 -22.23 -10.17
C ASN A 447 -15.98 -21.33 -10.52
N TYR A 448 -16.75 -20.91 -9.52
CA TYR A 448 -17.83 -19.95 -9.70
C TYR A 448 -17.36 -18.65 -10.35
N ALA A 449 -16.22 -18.08 -9.92
CA ALA A 449 -15.72 -16.84 -10.49
C ALA A 449 -15.27 -16.99 -11.95
N TRP A 450 -14.63 -18.09 -12.31
CA TRP A 450 -14.27 -18.37 -13.70
C TRP A 450 -15.50 -18.57 -14.59
N ALA A 451 -16.49 -19.33 -14.12
CA ALA A 451 -17.77 -19.45 -14.81
C ALA A 451 -18.44 -18.07 -14.97
N ASN A 452 -18.42 -17.23 -13.94
CA ASN A 452 -18.96 -15.87 -14.01
C ASN A 452 -18.27 -15.01 -15.08
N ARG A 453 -16.92 -14.98 -15.11
CA ARG A 453 -16.16 -14.26 -16.13
C ARG A 453 -16.37 -14.84 -17.55
N GLN A 454 -16.56 -16.14 -17.66
CA GLN A 454 -16.86 -16.81 -18.92
C GLN A 454 -18.24 -16.45 -19.46
N VAL A 455 -19.27 -16.46 -18.62
CA VAL A 455 -20.62 -16.03 -19.01
C VAL A 455 -20.62 -14.54 -19.41
N LEU A 456 -19.89 -13.69 -18.70
CA LEU A 456 -19.69 -12.28 -19.09
C LEU A 456 -18.97 -12.15 -20.44
N THR A 457 -17.98 -13.01 -20.72
CA THR A 457 -17.28 -13.06 -22.01
C THR A 457 -18.25 -13.36 -23.15
N TYR A 458 -19.13 -14.35 -22.95
CA TYR A 458 -20.18 -14.67 -23.91
C TYR A 458 -21.11 -13.47 -24.17
N GLN A 459 -21.59 -12.81 -23.10
CA GLN A 459 -22.46 -11.62 -23.22
C GLN A 459 -21.78 -10.44 -23.94
N LEU A 460 -20.47 -10.26 -23.75
CA LEU A 460 -19.69 -9.24 -24.45
C LEU A 460 -19.55 -9.56 -25.94
N ARG A 461 -19.32 -10.83 -26.30
CA ARG A 461 -19.31 -11.26 -27.72
C ARG A 461 -20.64 -10.98 -28.40
N GLU A 462 -21.76 -11.25 -27.71
CA GLU A 462 -23.11 -10.93 -28.22
C GLU A 462 -23.31 -9.41 -28.40
N ALA A 463 -22.82 -8.60 -27.45
CA ALA A 463 -22.87 -7.13 -27.57
C ALA A 463 -22.06 -6.61 -28.78
N PHE A 464 -20.89 -7.19 -29.03
CA PHE A 464 -20.08 -6.87 -30.22
C PHE A 464 -20.79 -7.31 -31.50
N ALA A 465 -21.40 -8.50 -31.51
CA ALA A 465 -22.19 -9.00 -32.64
C ALA A 465 -23.37 -8.06 -32.98
N GLU A 466 -24.11 -7.59 -31.97
CA GLU A 466 -25.24 -6.66 -32.13
C GLU A 466 -24.80 -5.34 -32.80
N VAL A 467 -23.70 -4.77 -32.31
CA VAL A 467 -23.26 -3.43 -32.72
C VAL A 467 -22.44 -3.45 -34.01
N LEU A 468 -21.60 -4.46 -34.22
CA LEU A 468 -20.63 -4.49 -35.33
C LEU A 468 -20.96 -5.55 -36.40
N GLY A 469 -21.81 -6.53 -36.08
CA GLY A 469 -22.21 -7.59 -37.01
C GLY A 469 -22.76 -7.03 -38.33
N GLY A 470 -22.16 -7.47 -39.44
CA GLY A 470 -22.50 -7.02 -40.80
C GLY A 470 -22.05 -5.59 -41.13
N ARG A 471 -21.36 -4.90 -40.22
CA ARG A 471 -20.86 -3.53 -40.39
C ARG A 471 -19.35 -3.46 -40.44
N VAL A 472 -18.67 -4.25 -39.60
CA VAL A 472 -17.21 -4.34 -39.52
C VAL A 472 -16.81 -5.81 -39.63
N PRO A 473 -15.85 -6.20 -40.48
CA PRO A 473 -15.37 -7.58 -40.54
C PRO A 473 -14.61 -7.96 -39.26
N ASN A 474 -14.53 -9.27 -38.95
CA ASN A 474 -13.75 -9.80 -37.83
C ASN A 474 -14.04 -9.13 -36.47
N TRP A 475 -15.31 -8.81 -36.21
CA TRP A 475 -15.80 -8.15 -35.00
C TRP A 475 -15.70 -8.99 -33.72
N ASP A 476 -15.31 -10.24 -33.84
CA ASP A 476 -15.30 -11.21 -32.75
C ASP A 476 -14.16 -10.98 -31.75
N LEU A 477 -14.35 -11.50 -30.53
CA LEU A 477 -13.40 -11.39 -29.42
C LEU A 477 -12.80 -12.76 -29.09
N PHE A 478 -11.49 -12.82 -28.93
CA PHE A 478 -10.77 -14.01 -28.45
C PHE A 478 -10.19 -13.78 -27.06
N LEU A 479 -10.08 -14.83 -26.25
CA LEU A 479 -9.49 -14.74 -24.92
C LEU A 479 -7.96 -14.69 -25.02
N VAL A 480 -7.35 -13.61 -24.52
CA VAL A 480 -5.90 -13.54 -24.33
C VAL A 480 -5.52 -14.36 -23.11
N TYR A 481 -6.05 -14.00 -21.94
CA TYR A 481 -5.85 -14.77 -20.70
C TYR A 481 -6.87 -14.40 -19.61
N ASP A 482 -7.08 -15.30 -18.65
CA ASP A 482 -7.84 -15.05 -17.42
C ASP A 482 -7.02 -15.50 -16.20
N VAL A 483 -6.80 -14.58 -15.26
CA VAL A 483 -5.96 -14.82 -14.09
C VAL A 483 -6.61 -14.35 -12.80
N ALA A 484 -6.46 -15.15 -11.74
CA ALA A 484 -6.91 -14.80 -10.40
C ALA A 484 -5.88 -13.93 -9.66
N HIS A 485 -6.35 -13.03 -8.81
CA HIS A 485 -5.49 -12.27 -7.89
C HIS A 485 -5.83 -12.37 -6.40
N ASN A 486 -6.82 -13.21 -6.08
CA ASN A 486 -7.22 -13.56 -4.71
C ASN A 486 -7.44 -15.08 -4.63
N MET A 487 -6.40 -15.85 -4.33
CA MET A 487 -6.46 -17.31 -4.31
C MET A 487 -5.36 -17.94 -3.46
N ALA A 488 -5.64 -19.07 -2.84
CA ALA A 488 -4.63 -19.99 -2.35
C ALA A 488 -4.50 -21.16 -3.33
N LYS A 489 -3.28 -21.53 -3.72
CA LYS A 489 -3.04 -22.66 -4.63
C LYS A 489 -1.98 -23.58 -4.07
N ILE A 490 -2.17 -24.88 -4.27
CA ILE A 490 -1.14 -25.86 -3.95
C ILE A 490 -0.21 -25.94 -5.16
N GLU A 491 1.01 -25.45 -4.99
CA GLU A 491 2.01 -25.31 -6.04
C GLU A 491 3.34 -25.89 -5.59
N THR A 492 4.17 -26.26 -6.55
CA THR A 492 5.51 -26.79 -6.28
C THR A 492 6.55 -25.72 -6.61
N HIS A 493 7.42 -25.42 -5.64
CA HIS A 493 8.43 -24.36 -5.74
C HIS A 493 9.76 -24.81 -5.13
N TRP A 494 10.84 -24.11 -5.47
CA TRP A 494 12.16 -24.33 -4.86
C TRP A 494 12.34 -23.46 -3.63
N VAL A 495 12.63 -24.07 -2.49
CA VAL A 495 12.93 -23.40 -1.20
C VAL A 495 14.25 -23.95 -0.69
N GLU A 496 15.22 -23.07 -0.45
CA GLU A 496 16.56 -23.45 0.05
C GLU A 496 17.21 -24.58 -0.78
N GLY A 497 17.06 -24.52 -2.10
CA GLY A 497 17.61 -25.51 -3.04
C GLY A 497 16.90 -26.86 -3.04
N ARG A 498 15.68 -26.96 -2.48
CA ARG A 498 14.85 -28.17 -2.53
C ARG A 498 13.47 -27.89 -3.08
N GLU A 499 12.95 -28.82 -3.86
CA GLU A 499 11.57 -28.77 -4.32
C GLU A 499 10.62 -29.04 -3.15
N GLN A 500 9.65 -28.15 -2.96
CA GLN A 500 8.65 -28.22 -1.89
C GLN A 500 7.25 -27.93 -2.43
N ARG A 501 6.28 -28.67 -1.92
CA ARG A 501 4.86 -28.43 -2.18
C ARG A 501 4.31 -27.44 -1.16
N LEU A 502 3.91 -26.27 -1.62
CA LEU A 502 3.48 -25.15 -0.80
C LEU A 502 2.01 -24.81 -1.06
N CYS A 503 1.35 -24.21 -0.08
CA CYS A 503 0.07 -23.52 -0.29
C CYS A 503 0.34 -22.02 -0.44
N VAL A 504 0.48 -21.57 -1.68
CA VAL A 504 0.80 -20.19 -2.02
C VAL A 504 -0.47 -19.35 -1.93
N HIS A 505 -0.51 -18.44 -0.97
CA HIS A 505 -1.62 -17.51 -0.77
C HIS A 505 -1.33 -16.19 -1.49
N ARG A 506 -2.22 -15.80 -2.40
CA ARG A 506 -2.15 -14.53 -3.11
C ARG A 506 -3.39 -13.71 -2.82
N LYS A 507 -3.21 -12.49 -2.31
CA LYS A 507 -4.29 -11.52 -2.06
C LYS A 507 -3.85 -10.16 -2.61
N GLY A 508 -4.50 -9.70 -3.67
CA GLY A 508 -4.00 -8.56 -4.44
C GLY A 508 -2.64 -8.86 -5.09
N ALA A 509 -2.41 -10.11 -5.49
CA ALA A 509 -1.22 -10.55 -6.19
C ALA A 509 -1.60 -11.63 -7.20
N THR A 510 -0.92 -11.69 -8.33
CA THR A 510 -1.26 -12.54 -9.46
C THR A 510 -0.19 -13.62 -9.65
N ARG A 511 -0.56 -14.81 -10.14
CA ARG A 511 0.42 -15.81 -10.57
C ARG A 511 1.15 -15.32 -11.82
N ALA A 512 2.46 -15.54 -11.88
CA ALA A 512 3.37 -15.07 -12.93
C ALA A 512 4.40 -16.15 -13.28
N PHE A 513 3.92 -17.34 -13.65
CA PHE A 513 4.81 -18.44 -14.02
C PHE A 513 5.69 -18.09 -15.23
N GLY A 514 6.98 -18.41 -15.11
CA GLY A 514 7.98 -18.12 -16.13
C GLY A 514 7.91 -19.04 -17.36
N PRO A 515 8.75 -18.77 -18.37
CA PRO A 515 8.93 -19.64 -19.53
C PRO A 515 9.20 -21.10 -19.15
N GLY A 516 8.64 -22.03 -19.92
CA GLY A 516 8.82 -23.48 -19.77
C GLY A 516 7.89 -24.14 -18.76
N HIS A 517 7.18 -23.37 -17.91
CA HIS A 517 6.36 -23.95 -16.86
C HIS A 517 5.18 -24.77 -17.44
N PRO A 518 4.92 -26.01 -16.95
CA PRO A 518 3.94 -26.91 -17.57
C PRO A 518 2.49 -26.41 -17.51
N ASP A 519 2.16 -25.64 -16.46
CA ASP A 519 0.81 -25.07 -16.27
C ASP A 519 0.54 -23.81 -17.09
N VAL A 520 1.53 -23.30 -17.83
CA VAL A 520 1.32 -22.23 -18.81
C VAL A 520 0.73 -22.84 -20.08
N PRO A 521 -0.26 -22.20 -20.73
CA PRO A 521 -0.79 -22.64 -22.02
C PRO A 521 0.31 -22.96 -23.03
N ALA A 522 0.09 -23.95 -23.87
CA ALA A 522 1.15 -24.55 -24.68
C ALA A 522 1.79 -23.55 -25.67
N ASP A 523 0.98 -22.67 -26.24
CA ASP A 523 1.36 -21.55 -27.10
C ASP A 523 2.11 -20.45 -26.34
N TYR A 524 1.77 -20.18 -25.08
CA TYR A 524 2.46 -19.17 -24.25
C TYR A 524 3.68 -19.71 -23.51
N ARG A 525 3.86 -21.03 -23.46
CA ARG A 525 4.87 -21.68 -22.63
C ARG A 525 6.29 -21.20 -22.92
N THR A 526 6.60 -20.88 -24.17
CA THR A 526 7.94 -20.41 -24.57
C THR A 526 8.27 -19.02 -24.05
N VAL A 527 7.26 -18.16 -23.84
CA VAL A 527 7.43 -16.76 -23.43
C VAL A 527 7.10 -16.52 -21.95
N GLY A 528 6.27 -17.39 -21.35
CA GLY A 528 5.81 -17.29 -19.96
C GLY A 528 4.32 -16.97 -19.86
N GLN A 529 3.79 -16.97 -18.64
CA GLN A 529 2.37 -16.73 -18.38
C GLN A 529 2.01 -15.24 -18.59
N PRO A 530 0.91 -14.90 -19.28
CA PRO A 530 0.36 -13.56 -19.24
C PRO A 530 0.01 -13.13 -17.81
N VAL A 531 0.31 -11.88 -17.47
CA VAL A 531 -0.03 -11.23 -16.21
C VAL A 531 -0.81 -9.96 -16.54
N LEU A 532 -2.03 -9.85 -16.01
CA LEU A 532 -2.94 -8.74 -16.30
C LEU A 532 -2.97 -7.78 -15.11
N VAL A 533 -2.63 -6.52 -15.35
CA VAL A 533 -2.53 -5.46 -14.33
C VAL A 533 -3.46 -4.31 -14.72
N PRO A 534 -4.75 -4.39 -14.33
CA PRO A 534 -5.67 -3.28 -14.50
C PRO A 534 -5.23 -2.06 -13.71
N GLY A 535 -5.41 -0.88 -14.32
CA GLY A 535 -5.30 0.40 -13.65
C GLY A 535 -6.57 0.77 -12.88
N SER A 536 -7.12 1.92 -13.24
CA SER A 536 -8.38 2.48 -12.76
C SER A 536 -9.13 3.06 -13.97
N MET A 537 -10.39 3.43 -13.81
CA MET A 537 -11.30 3.85 -14.91
C MET A 537 -10.88 5.09 -15.74
N GLY A 538 -9.69 5.63 -15.50
CA GLY A 538 -9.11 6.75 -16.25
C GLY A 538 -7.59 6.68 -16.33
N THR A 539 -6.98 5.51 -16.09
CA THR A 539 -5.53 5.32 -16.17
C THR A 539 -5.23 4.10 -17.00
N ALA A 540 -3.99 3.99 -17.48
CA ALA A 540 -3.56 2.84 -18.27
C ALA A 540 -3.71 1.51 -17.53
N SER A 541 -3.86 0.43 -18.29
CA SER A 541 -3.73 -0.96 -17.85
C SER A 541 -2.54 -1.60 -18.57
N TYR A 542 -1.96 -2.65 -17.99
CA TYR A 542 -0.76 -3.29 -18.54
C TYR A 542 -0.93 -4.81 -18.68
N VAL A 543 -0.36 -5.33 -19.76
CA VAL A 543 -0.10 -6.76 -19.95
C VAL A 543 1.39 -6.97 -19.75
N LEU A 544 1.72 -7.89 -18.85
CA LEU A 544 3.08 -8.33 -18.58
C LEU A 544 3.19 -9.84 -18.83
N VAL A 545 4.41 -10.35 -18.71
CA VAL A 545 4.68 -11.79 -18.78
C VAL A 545 5.53 -12.24 -17.59
N GLY A 546 5.18 -13.40 -17.02
CA GLY A 546 5.92 -14.02 -15.93
C GLY A 546 7.33 -14.41 -16.32
N THR A 547 8.24 -14.46 -15.34
CA THR A 547 9.68 -14.66 -15.58
C THR A 547 10.24 -15.81 -14.74
N ALA A 548 11.42 -16.29 -15.12
CA ALA A 548 12.17 -17.24 -14.30
C ALA A 548 12.60 -16.62 -12.96
N GLU A 549 12.76 -15.31 -12.87
CA GLU A 549 13.08 -14.61 -11.62
C GLU A 549 11.90 -14.64 -10.65
N ALA A 550 10.67 -14.46 -11.15
CA ALA A 550 9.47 -14.62 -10.34
C ALA A 550 9.42 -16.00 -9.67
N MET A 551 9.78 -17.05 -10.41
CA MET A 551 9.84 -18.42 -9.88
C MET A 551 10.86 -18.57 -8.74
N ARG A 552 11.93 -17.78 -8.73
CA ARG A 552 12.98 -17.82 -7.70
C ARG A 552 12.65 -16.98 -6.48
N GLN A 553 12.13 -15.77 -6.68
CA GLN A 553 12.00 -14.78 -5.62
C GLN A 553 10.62 -14.76 -4.97
N THR A 554 9.57 -14.96 -5.76
CA THR A 554 8.19 -14.63 -5.34
C THR A 554 7.22 -15.80 -5.50
N PHE A 555 7.73 -17.04 -5.57
CA PHE A 555 6.92 -18.23 -5.83
C PHE A 555 6.07 -18.07 -7.10
N GLY A 556 6.67 -17.53 -8.16
CA GLY A 556 6.01 -17.26 -9.43
C GLY A 556 4.85 -16.27 -9.27
N SER A 557 5.06 -15.13 -8.61
CA SER A 557 4.01 -14.14 -8.34
C SER A 557 4.40 -12.73 -8.77
N CYS A 558 3.39 -11.91 -9.07
CA CYS A 558 3.52 -10.51 -9.45
C CYS A 558 2.38 -9.66 -8.85
N CYS A 559 2.38 -8.35 -9.10
CA CYS A 559 1.30 -7.44 -8.75
C CYS A 559 -0.01 -7.77 -9.52
N HIS A 560 -1.11 -7.14 -9.09
CA HIS A 560 -2.44 -7.31 -9.71
C HIS A 560 -3.08 -6.01 -10.19
N GLY A 561 -2.50 -4.85 -9.86
CA GLY A 561 -3.08 -3.53 -10.08
C GLY A 561 -2.40 -2.47 -9.23
N ALA A 562 -2.83 -1.21 -9.38
CA ALA A 562 -2.23 -0.07 -8.66
C ALA A 562 -2.40 -0.14 -7.13
N GLY A 563 -3.50 -0.72 -6.65
CA GLY A 563 -3.83 -0.75 -5.21
C GLY A 563 -4.32 0.60 -4.69
N ARG A 564 -5.18 0.58 -3.66
CA ARG A 564 -5.82 1.79 -3.14
C ARG A 564 -4.92 2.54 -2.16
N VAL A 565 -4.94 3.87 -2.22
CA VAL A 565 -4.35 4.80 -1.23
C VAL A 565 -5.40 5.53 -0.40
N MET A 566 -6.67 5.49 -0.80
CA MET A 566 -7.80 6.08 -0.07
C MET A 566 -8.89 5.05 0.23
N SER A 567 -9.51 5.16 1.42
CA SER A 567 -10.74 4.43 1.70
C SER A 567 -11.89 4.90 0.80
N ARG A 568 -12.88 4.04 0.54
CA ARG A 568 -14.06 4.40 -0.27
C ARG A 568 -14.81 5.61 0.30
N SER A 569 -14.93 5.68 1.62
CA SER A 569 -15.54 6.81 2.32
C SER A 569 -14.73 8.10 2.18
N ALA A 570 -13.41 8.03 2.16
CA ALA A 570 -12.56 9.20 1.91
C ALA A 570 -12.69 9.68 0.46
N ALA A 571 -12.65 8.76 -0.51
CA ALA A 571 -12.80 9.07 -1.93
C ALA A 571 -14.16 9.76 -2.23
N LYS A 572 -15.27 9.23 -1.70
CA LYS A 572 -16.60 9.86 -1.84
C LYS A 572 -16.71 11.27 -1.26
N ARG A 573 -15.93 11.60 -0.23
CA ARG A 573 -15.92 12.95 0.35
C ARG A 573 -15.07 13.91 -0.49
N ALA A 574 -14.02 13.40 -1.13
CA ALA A 574 -13.09 14.20 -1.92
C ALA A 574 -13.58 14.43 -3.36
N VAL A 575 -14.26 13.45 -3.96
CA VAL A 575 -14.62 13.43 -5.38
C VAL A 575 -16.14 13.39 -5.56
N ARG A 576 -16.66 14.22 -6.46
CA ARG A 576 -18.05 14.17 -6.91
C ARG A 576 -18.15 13.34 -8.19
N GLY A 577 -18.95 12.26 -8.16
CA GLY A 577 -19.06 11.32 -9.28
C GLY A 577 -19.47 11.97 -10.61
N GLN A 578 -20.40 12.93 -10.59
CA GLN A 578 -20.83 13.65 -11.80
C GLN A 578 -19.69 14.47 -12.43
N THR A 579 -18.89 15.13 -11.60
CA THR A 579 -17.72 15.88 -12.06
C THR A 579 -16.68 14.92 -12.64
N LEU A 580 -16.40 13.80 -11.96
CA LEU A 580 -15.49 12.78 -12.45
C LEU A 580 -15.95 12.18 -13.79
N GLN A 581 -17.25 11.90 -13.95
CA GLN A 581 -17.80 11.42 -15.22
C GLN A 581 -17.53 12.41 -16.35
N GLN A 582 -17.85 13.69 -16.14
CA GLN A 582 -17.64 14.75 -17.14
C GLN A 582 -16.16 14.93 -17.48
N GLU A 583 -15.26 14.80 -16.50
CA GLU A 583 -13.81 14.85 -16.73
C GLU A 583 -13.36 13.69 -17.61
N LEU A 584 -13.75 12.45 -17.29
CA LEU A 584 -13.38 11.26 -18.07
C LEU A 584 -13.97 11.29 -19.49
N GLU A 585 -15.22 11.71 -19.64
CA GLU A 585 -15.88 11.84 -20.95
C GLU A 585 -15.23 12.93 -21.81
N ARG A 586 -14.80 14.04 -21.20
CA ARG A 586 -14.02 15.09 -21.89
C ARG A 586 -12.66 14.55 -22.35
N ASP A 587 -12.05 13.67 -21.58
CA ASP A 587 -10.78 13.04 -21.91
C ASP A 587 -10.96 11.86 -22.89
N GLY A 588 -12.18 11.64 -23.40
CA GLY A 588 -12.49 10.69 -24.47
C GLY A 588 -12.92 9.30 -24.00
N ILE A 589 -13.19 9.13 -22.71
CA ILE A 589 -13.56 7.85 -22.10
C ILE A 589 -15.07 7.81 -21.86
N SER A 590 -15.79 6.94 -22.58
CA SER A 590 -17.24 6.80 -22.44
C SER A 590 -17.61 6.05 -21.16
N ILE A 591 -18.26 6.70 -20.21
CA ILE A 591 -18.57 6.10 -18.89
C ILE A 591 -20.02 5.62 -18.83
N ARG A 592 -20.23 4.39 -18.34
CA ARG A 592 -21.53 3.84 -17.94
C ARG A 592 -21.45 3.36 -16.51
N ALA A 593 -22.17 4.01 -15.60
CA ALA A 593 -22.11 3.72 -14.18
C ALA A 593 -23.50 3.52 -13.58
N GLY A 594 -23.67 2.43 -12.82
CA GLY A 594 -24.90 2.15 -12.09
C GLY A 594 -25.18 3.14 -10.95
N SER A 595 -24.13 3.77 -10.40
CA SER A 595 -24.27 4.84 -9.40
C SER A 595 -23.15 5.86 -9.43
N MET A 596 -23.49 7.14 -9.23
CA MET A 596 -22.48 8.22 -9.11
C MET A 596 -21.63 8.09 -7.85
N ALA A 597 -22.19 7.55 -6.77
CA ALA A 597 -21.44 7.27 -5.56
C ALA A 597 -20.39 6.18 -5.78
N GLY A 598 -20.73 5.08 -6.45
CA GLY A 598 -19.79 4.02 -6.82
C GLY A 598 -18.71 4.50 -7.79
N LEU A 599 -19.06 5.42 -8.70
CA LEU A 599 -18.07 6.09 -9.56
C LEU A 599 -17.06 6.89 -8.72
N ALA A 600 -17.51 7.69 -7.75
CA ALA A 600 -16.64 8.46 -6.87
C ALA A 600 -15.77 7.59 -5.93
N GLU A 601 -16.27 6.44 -5.48
CA GLU A 601 -15.51 5.51 -4.62
C GLU A 601 -14.23 4.98 -5.28
N GLU A 602 -14.24 4.92 -6.61
CA GLU A 602 -13.22 4.26 -7.42
C GLU A 602 -12.40 5.26 -8.25
N ALA A 603 -12.53 6.56 -7.97
CA ALA A 603 -11.84 7.63 -8.67
C ALA A 603 -10.33 7.36 -8.80
N PRO A 604 -9.66 7.72 -9.92
CA PRO A 604 -8.23 7.46 -10.12
C PRO A 604 -7.34 7.94 -8.96
N GLN A 605 -7.68 9.07 -8.33
CA GLN A 605 -6.92 9.61 -7.19
C GLN A 605 -6.99 8.74 -5.92
N ALA A 606 -7.91 7.77 -5.87
CA ALA A 606 -8.01 6.80 -4.77
C ALA A 606 -7.00 5.65 -4.90
N TYR A 607 -6.28 5.57 -6.02
CA TYR A 607 -5.34 4.51 -6.37
C TYR A 607 -3.90 5.03 -6.43
N LYS A 608 -2.92 4.13 -6.29
CA LYS A 608 -1.52 4.45 -6.63
C LYS A 608 -1.39 4.64 -8.14
N ASP A 609 -0.28 5.24 -8.53
CA ASP A 609 0.13 5.25 -9.93
C ASP A 609 0.51 3.83 -10.39
N VAL A 610 -0.24 3.30 -11.35
CA VAL A 610 -0.04 1.96 -11.92
C VAL A 610 1.26 1.86 -12.71
N GLU A 611 1.70 2.94 -13.37
CA GLU A 611 2.93 2.94 -14.15
C GLU A 611 4.13 2.75 -13.23
N ARG A 612 4.10 3.39 -12.05
CA ARG A 612 5.12 3.19 -11.01
C ARG A 612 5.12 1.76 -10.45
N VAL A 613 3.94 1.16 -10.23
CA VAL A 613 3.85 -0.23 -9.76
C VAL A 613 4.46 -1.18 -10.80
N VAL A 614 4.12 -1.00 -12.07
CA VAL A 614 4.63 -1.80 -13.19
C VAL A 614 6.14 -1.62 -13.37
N ALA A 615 6.65 -0.40 -13.27
CA ALA A 615 8.09 -0.14 -13.36
C ALA A 615 8.89 -0.85 -12.24
N VAL A 616 8.35 -0.92 -11.01
CA VAL A 616 9.00 -1.63 -9.90
C VAL A 616 9.06 -3.14 -10.15
N VAL A 617 7.95 -3.76 -10.60
CA VAL A 617 7.95 -5.21 -10.86
C VAL A 617 8.84 -5.60 -12.03
N GLU A 618 8.97 -4.72 -13.04
CA GLU A 618 9.93 -4.92 -14.13
C GLU A 618 11.37 -4.76 -13.67
N ALA A 619 11.67 -3.72 -12.89
CA ALA A 619 13.01 -3.52 -12.33
C ALA A 619 13.46 -4.66 -11.41
N ALA A 620 12.53 -5.24 -10.64
CA ALA A 620 12.77 -6.43 -9.83
C ALA A 620 12.92 -7.72 -10.67
N GLY A 621 12.62 -7.66 -11.97
CA GLY A 621 12.72 -8.79 -12.89
C GLY A 621 11.60 -9.84 -12.76
N ILE A 622 10.63 -9.65 -11.85
CA ILE A 622 9.57 -10.64 -11.56
C ILE A 622 8.43 -10.63 -12.58
N ALA A 623 8.38 -9.64 -13.46
CA ALA A 623 7.57 -9.64 -14.67
C ALA A 623 8.22 -8.74 -15.73
N ARG A 624 7.92 -8.93 -17.01
CA ARG A 624 8.37 -8.01 -18.09
C ARG A 624 7.18 -7.37 -18.76
N ILE A 625 7.25 -6.09 -19.08
CA ILE A 625 6.15 -5.38 -19.73
C ILE A 625 6.01 -5.88 -21.18
N VAL A 626 4.78 -6.15 -21.61
CA VAL A 626 4.45 -6.59 -22.98
C VAL A 626 3.69 -5.50 -23.72
N ALA A 627 2.61 -4.99 -23.12
CA ALA A 627 1.74 -4.00 -23.74
C ALA A 627 1.11 -3.04 -22.73
N ARG A 628 0.81 -1.81 -23.18
CA ARG A 628 0.04 -0.80 -22.45
C ARG A 628 -1.29 -0.57 -23.15
N LEU A 629 -2.36 -0.53 -22.36
CA LEU A 629 -3.74 -0.35 -22.78
C LEU A 629 -4.27 0.94 -22.20
N GLU A 630 -5.08 1.67 -22.97
CA GLU A 630 -5.81 2.85 -22.47
C GLU A 630 -7.31 2.69 -22.67
N PRO A 631 -8.12 3.12 -21.69
CA PRO A 631 -9.57 2.97 -21.73
C PRO A 631 -10.20 3.90 -22.76
N LEU A 632 -11.17 3.37 -23.49
CA LEU A 632 -12.07 4.08 -24.39
C LEU A 632 -13.49 4.14 -23.83
N ALA A 633 -13.89 3.11 -23.10
CA ALA A 633 -15.17 3.09 -22.40
C ALA A 633 -15.09 2.23 -21.13
N VAL A 634 -15.76 2.66 -20.06
CA VAL A 634 -15.77 1.94 -18.78
C VAL A 634 -17.20 1.69 -18.31
N ILE A 635 -17.50 0.43 -18.04
CA ILE A 635 -18.75 -0.07 -17.49
C ILE A 635 -18.53 -0.43 -16.02
N LYS A 636 -19.24 0.26 -15.12
CA LYS A 636 -19.16 0.06 -13.67
C LYS A 636 -20.53 -0.15 -13.03
N GLY A 637 -20.55 -0.95 -11.96
CA GLY A 637 -21.74 -1.16 -11.11
C GLY A 637 -22.01 -0.12 -10.05
#